data_AF-A0A3R9J985-F1
#
_entry.id   AF-A0A3R9J985-F1
#
_cell.length_a   1.000
_cell.length_b   1.000
_cell.length_c   1.000
_cell.angle_alpha   90.00
_cell.angle_beta   90.00
_cell.angle_gamma   90.00
#
_symmetry.space_group_name_H-M   'P 1'
#
loop_
_entity.id
_entity.type
_entity.pdbx_description
1 polymer ?
#
loop_
_entity_poly.entity_id
_entity_poly.type
_entity_poly.pdbx_seq_one_letter_code
_entity_poly.pdbx_strand_id
1 'polypeptide(L)'
;MVKKRTSKLFHGLMALLLVVSVFLPALKVSTVVQAEELPASSYTMKTVSKINNNKLVDGAKYGEGKFYLQPTYSFPNDVTLKDGDYMVYHVPNEFKIEKDSTTELKAPDGQTTIAELTTSKADNTATVKVTNAAYFANLSENKEITALFTVVWADSVKLNTPYQINIPGDQVYTLTRIVPDDDPTGFTKWGVQDSDDPNYVNWRIRVNRYAKSYTGVKLEDTIPEGQVLASEITGYYFTEWNKAEARPRLEAAHINVVDGNHFTITPNGDGTMDGQGLYILYKTRLTAPVDNATKKAFNDVKAITDQETFDVHGFAALTTTEGIGSGAKSDEVEFQVKKKLEGKTLEADAFTFQLIAPDGSVTEAKNDAEGNVKFPAVKFSNEGTFKYQIKEVNDNKPGYTYDDSVLEAEVTVANVYGQKIASVKYKDSKKEFTNTYAAKEAKLQLEAKKVLNGKALEAGKYEFELKEGDKVVATAKNAADGTVTFEAIEYTAAGEHTYTISEKAGSEAGVTYDTAKHEVKVNVTDDGAGQLVATVTGNNPTFTNTYKAASTTVNITATKVLNGKALEAGKYEFELKEGNKVIGTATNAADGTVAFEGIEYKEAGSHTYTISEKAGSEAGVTYDKSTHNVTVKVVDNGAGQLVATVTDNNPIFTNTYVASSTQVTFTAKKVLEGKELVKDQFKFELKEGDKVIETATNAADGTVTFKAIDFANAGVYTYTITEVDSKEENVTYDTTKHEVTVEVVDNGAGQLVTTVTGNNPTITNKYTEPKKEEPKEDPKGEQPKGDLPNTGGADFTAFSTILGLVLAALAGLVYRAKKVD
;
A
#
# COMPACT_ATOMS: atom_id res chain seq x y z
N MET A 1 -39.47 17.32 50.64
CA MET A 1 -38.82 16.69 51.82
C MET A 1 -37.35 16.50 51.45
N VAL A 2 -36.31 16.81 52.23
CA VAL A 2 -36.13 17.34 53.61
C VAL A 2 -34.93 18.33 53.54
N LYS A 3 -35.05 19.64 53.84
CA LYS A 3 -34.62 20.33 55.10
C LYS A 3 -33.27 19.82 55.70
N LYS A 4 -32.33 20.65 56.18
CA LYS A 4 -32.12 22.13 56.22
C LYS A 4 -30.67 22.39 56.75
N ARG A 5 -30.21 23.66 56.73
CA ARG A 5 -28.89 24.21 57.18
C ARG A 5 -27.78 24.15 56.11
N THR A 6 -26.95 25.17 55.89
CA THR A 6 -27.00 26.59 56.35
C THR A 6 -26.27 27.48 55.35
N SER A 7 -26.82 28.66 55.04
CA SER A 7 -26.10 29.73 54.35
C SER A 7 -25.78 30.87 55.31
N LYS A 8 -24.55 31.40 55.24
CA LYS A 8 -24.12 32.79 55.56
C LYS A 8 -22.59 32.85 55.63
N LEU A 9 -21.98 33.41 54.58
CA LEU A 9 -20.85 34.35 54.67
C LEU A 9 -20.62 34.90 53.25
N PHE A 10 -21.01 36.16 53.07
CA PHE A 10 -20.99 36.90 51.80
C PHE A 10 -20.21 38.19 52.09
N HIS A 11 -19.32 38.60 51.19
CA HIS A 11 -18.36 39.71 51.33
C HIS A 11 -17.22 39.45 52.33
N GLY A 12 -15.98 39.58 51.84
CA GLY A 12 -14.77 39.38 52.67
C GLY A 12 -13.42 39.53 51.96
N LEU A 13 -13.34 40.10 50.75
CA LEU A 13 -12.06 40.24 50.04
C LEU A 13 -12.00 41.44 49.05
N MET A 14 -12.59 42.59 49.40
CA MET A 14 -12.45 43.81 48.58
C MET A 14 -12.59 45.12 49.39
N ALA A 15 -11.91 45.21 50.53
CA ALA A 15 -11.81 46.46 51.31
C ALA A 15 -10.67 46.42 52.38
N LEU A 16 -9.41 46.52 51.96
CA LEU A 16 -8.36 47.15 52.80
C LEU A 16 -7.19 47.68 51.98
N LEU A 17 -7.45 48.73 51.22
CA LEU A 17 -6.42 49.63 50.71
C LEU A 17 -6.34 50.82 51.69
N LEU A 18 -5.13 51.36 51.91
CA LEU A 18 -4.77 52.50 52.77
C LEU A 18 -4.69 52.29 54.30
N VAL A 19 -3.55 52.75 54.85
CA VAL A 19 -3.21 53.09 56.25
C VAL A 19 -3.33 51.98 57.32
N VAL A 20 -2.19 51.34 57.63
CA VAL A 20 -1.46 51.62 58.89
C VAL A 20 0.05 51.62 58.61
N SER A 21 0.68 52.78 58.77
CA SER A 21 2.11 52.89 59.07
C SER A 21 2.26 53.18 60.57
N VAL A 22 3.12 52.43 61.27
CA VAL A 22 3.87 52.80 62.49
C VAL A 22 4.48 51.54 63.13
N PHE A 23 5.81 51.55 63.28
CA PHE A 23 6.68 50.79 64.20
C PHE A 23 6.20 49.45 64.81
N LEU A 24 6.96 48.40 64.52
CA LEU A 24 7.70 47.65 65.57
C LEU A 24 9.03 47.11 64.97
N PRO A 25 10.18 47.18 65.69
CA PRO A 25 11.48 46.77 65.14
C PRO A 25 11.86 45.31 65.49
N ALA A 26 13.00 44.88 64.94
CA ALA A 26 13.80 43.73 65.37
C ALA A 26 13.14 42.33 65.28
N LEU A 27 13.19 41.74 64.07
CA LEU A 27 14.10 40.61 63.82
C LEU A 27 14.28 40.39 62.30
N LYS A 28 15.33 40.99 61.70
CA LYS A 28 15.86 40.47 60.44
C LYS A 28 16.66 39.21 60.76
N VAL A 29 16.02 38.04 60.64
CA VAL A 29 16.75 36.78 60.51
C VAL A 29 17.34 36.77 59.10
N SER A 30 18.47 37.44 58.93
CA SER A 30 19.27 37.32 57.72
C SER A 30 19.71 35.86 57.62
N THR A 31 19.11 35.11 56.70
CA THR A 31 19.74 33.90 56.17
C THR A 31 21.08 34.34 55.60
N VAL A 32 22.17 33.99 56.28
CA VAL A 32 23.51 34.22 55.77
C VAL A 32 23.63 33.38 54.51
N VAL A 33 23.51 34.03 53.34
CA VAL A 33 23.93 33.43 52.08
C VAL A 33 25.40 33.09 52.28
N GLN A 34 25.70 31.80 52.22
CA GLN A 34 27.05 31.32 52.47
C GLN A 34 27.92 31.84 51.32
N ALA A 35 28.78 32.82 51.62
CA ALA A 35 29.66 33.43 50.65
C ALA A 35 30.55 32.34 50.05
N GLU A 36 30.42 32.11 48.75
CA GLU A 36 31.14 31.10 48.00
C GLU A 36 32.04 31.81 46.99
N GLU A 37 33.30 31.39 46.93
CA GLU A 37 34.24 31.89 45.93
C GLU A 37 33.81 31.35 44.56
N LEU A 38 33.51 32.24 43.62
CA LEU A 38 33.14 31.84 42.27
C LEU A 38 34.30 31.07 41.65
N PRO A 39 34.11 29.79 41.26
CA PRO A 39 35.19 29.01 40.69
C PRO A 39 35.66 29.68 39.39
N ALA A 40 36.97 29.66 39.14
CA ALA A 40 37.60 30.41 38.03
C ALA A 40 37.14 29.99 36.60
N SER A 41 36.25 29.01 36.47
CA SER A 41 35.51 28.68 35.24
C SER A 41 34.28 29.56 34.99
N SER A 42 33.78 30.27 36.01
CA SER A 42 32.58 31.12 35.95
C SER A 42 32.83 32.51 35.37
N TYR A 43 34.09 32.91 35.20
CA TYR A 43 34.50 34.20 34.65
C TYR A 43 35.79 34.08 33.87
N THR A 44 36.06 35.07 33.02
CA THR A 44 37.41 35.34 32.51
C THR A 44 37.94 36.58 33.22
N MET A 45 39.25 36.64 33.50
CA MET A 45 39.88 37.78 34.17
C MET A 45 40.99 38.35 33.31
N LYS A 46 40.97 39.67 33.09
CA LYS A 46 42.05 40.43 32.43
C LYS A 46 42.47 41.58 33.32
N THR A 47 43.76 41.83 33.43
CA THR A 47 44.30 42.87 34.32
C THR A 47 45.10 43.88 33.51
N VAL A 48 44.91 45.17 33.82
CA VAL A 48 45.77 46.24 33.27
C VAL A 48 46.73 46.69 34.38
N SER A 49 48.00 46.29 34.28
CA SER A 49 49.03 46.68 35.25
C SER A 49 49.71 48.00 34.87
N LYS A 50 49.81 48.93 35.82
CA LYS A 50 50.46 50.23 35.64
C LYS A 50 51.40 50.57 36.81
N ILE A 51 52.33 51.49 36.59
CA ILE A 51 53.04 52.25 37.63
C ILE A 51 52.84 53.73 37.36
N ASN A 52 52.29 54.46 38.33
CA ASN A 52 51.58 55.73 38.05
C ASN A 52 50.57 55.52 36.90
N ASN A 53 50.54 56.40 35.90
CA ASN A 53 49.61 56.31 34.77
C ASN A 53 50.15 55.49 33.59
N ASN A 54 51.41 55.01 33.66
CA ASN A 54 52.09 54.28 32.58
C ASN A 54 51.89 52.76 32.75
N LYS A 55 51.66 52.03 31.66
CA LYS A 55 51.68 50.55 31.70
C LYS A 55 53.04 50.02 32.16
N LEU A 56 53.04 48.85 32.79
CA LEU A 56 54.30 48.12 33.06
C LEU A 56 54.93 47.64 31.75
N VAL A 57 56.27 47.64 31.72
CA VAL A 57 57.11 47.25 30.58
C VAL A 57 58.02 46.11 31.02
N ASP A 58 58.16 45.08 30.20
CA ASP A 58 59.08 43.96 30.49
C ASP A 58 60.55 44.40 30.46
N GLY A 59 61.38 43.77 31.29
CA GLY A 59 62.78 44.15 31.52
C GLY A 59 62.99 45.47 32.27
N ALA A 60 61.92 46.18 32.68
CA ALA A 60 62.02 47.51 33.25
C ALA A 60 62.55 47.54 34.69
N LYS A 61 63.16 48.68 35.04
CA LYS A 61 63.65 48.99 36.38
C LYS A 61 62.77 50.08 36.99
N TYR A 62 62.17 49.81 38.15
CA TYR A 62 61.27 50.75 38.81
C TYR A 62 61.71 51.07 40.23
N GLY A 63 61.51 52.32 40.62
CA GLY A 63 61.81 52.81 41.97
C GLY A 63 60.80 52.38 43.01
N GLU A 64 60.95 52.91 44.22
CA GLU A 64 59.87 52.94 45.22
C GLU A 64 58.69 53.77 44.66
N GLY A 65 57.49 53.19 44.68
CA GLY A 65 56.29 53.80 44.12
C GLY A 65 55.11 52.82 44.09
N LYS A 66 53.92 53.34 43.78
CA LYS A 66 52.69 52.54 43.73
C LYS A 66 52.43 52.01 42.32
N PHE A 67 52.20 50.71 42.28
CA PHE A 67 51.71 49.94 41.15
C PHE A 67 50.19 49.86 41.26
N TYR A 68 49.49 49.96 40.14
CA TYR A 68 48.05 49.95 40.06
C TYR A 68 47.64 48.70 39.28
N LEU A 69 46.93 47.79 39.93
CA LEU A 69 46.41 46.56 39.33
C LEU A 69 44.91 46.73 39.10
N GLN A 70 44.49 46.56 37.86
CA GLN A 70 43.11 46.80 37.42
C GLN A 70 42.50 45.53 36.80
N PRO A 71 42.05 44.55 37.61
CA PRO A 71 41.37 43.36 37.10
C PRO A 71 39.92 43.67 36.67
N THR A 72 39.58 43.23 35.45
CA THR A 72 38.21 43.11 34.92
C THR A 72 37.83 41.63 34.89
N TYR A 73 36.73 41.30 35.56
CA TYR A 73 36.09 39.99 35.59
C TYR A 73 34.89 40.02 34.63
N SER A 74 34.92 39.24 33.55
CA SER A 74 33.86 39.17 32.54
C SER A 74 33.16 37.80 32.60
N PHE A 75 31.83 37.80 32.74
CA PHE A 75 31.03 36.59 33.01
C PHE A 75 30.15 36.20 31.81
N PRO A 76 30.08 34.91 31.44
CA PRO A 76 29.13 34.40 30.44
C PRO A 76 27.67 34.74 30.73
N ASN A 77 26.82 34.80 29.70
CA ASN A 77 25.42 35.23 29.82
C ASN A 77 24.57 34.28 30.69
N ASP A 78 24.87 32.99 30.67
CA ASP A 78 24.23 31.91 31.45
C ASP A 78 24.67 31.87 32.93
N VAL A 79 25.83 32.43 33.27
CA VAL A 79 26.28 32.54 34.67
C VAL A 79 25.37 33.51 35.44
N THR A 80 24.78 33.02 36.53
CA THR A 80 23.91 33.80 37.43
C THR A 80 24.71 34.23 38.67
N LEU A 81 24.82 35.53 38.89
CA LEU A 81 25.50 36.11 40.06
C LEU A 81 24.51 36.34 41.21
N LYS A 82 24.93 36.02 42.44
CA LYS A 82 24.15 36.12 43.68
C LYS A 82 24.77 37.12 44.67
N ASP A 83 23.97 37.63 45.60
CA ASP A 83 24.48 38.49 46.68
C ASP A 83 25.39 37.68 47.60
N GLY A 84 26.67 38.08 47.70
CA GLY A 84 27.68 37.39 48.50
C GLY A 84 28.60 36.44 47.71
N ASP A 85 28.33 36.17 46.42
CA ASP A 85 29.31 35.55 45.53
C ASP A 85 30.57 36.45 45.43
N TYR A 86 31.78 35.89 45.44
CA TYR A 86 33.01 36.71 45.38
C TYR A 86 34.14 36.10 44.52
N MET A 87 35.09 36.95 44.10
CA MET A 87 36.30 36.59 43.38
C MET A 87 37.52 37.15 44.12
N VAL A 88 38.56 36.34 44.29
CA VAL A 88 39.80 36.76 44.98
C VAL A 88 40.90 37.04 43.96
N TYR A 89 41.53 38.22 44.06
CA TYR A 89 42.77 38.53 43.38
C TYR A 89 43.95 38.30 44.34
N HIS A 90 44.79 37.31 44.07
CA HIS A 90 46.03 37.09 44.80
C HIS A 90 47.14 37.99 44.25
N VAL A 91 47.73 38.84 45.09
CA VAL A 91 48.83 39.73 44.69
C VAL A 91 50.15 38.92 44.66
N PRO A 92 51.00 39.06 43.62
CA PRO A 92 52.30 38.37 43.56
C PRO A 92 53.18 38.69 44.76
N ASN A 93 54.00 37.72 45.20
CA ASN A 93 54.80 37.83 46.44
C ASN A 93 55.88 38.93 46.41
N GLU A 94 56.23 39.42 45.22
CA GLU A 94 57.12 40.55 45.01
C GLU A 94 56.43 41.91 45.27
N PHE A 95 55.11 41.91 45.39
CA PHE A 95 54.30 43.07 45.75
C PHE A 95 53.55 42.85 47.08
N LYS A 96 53.26 43.94 47.79
CA LYS A 96 52.42 43.95 48.98
C LYS A 96 51.32 45.00 48.89
N ILE A 97 50.16 44.68 49.44
CA ILE A 97 49.12 45.66 49.80
C ILE A 97 49.59 46.41 51.06
N GLU A 98 49.56 47.75 51.02
CA GLU A 98 50.05 48.56 52.15
C GLU A 98 49.00 48.77 53.26
N LYS A 99 47.71 48.72 52.91
CA LYS A 99 46.60 49.11 53.76
C LYS A 99 45.34 48.32 53.43
N ASP A 100 44.61 47.93 54.46
CA ASP A 100 43.27 47.36 54.33
C ASP A 100 42.27 48.47 53.95
N SER A 101 41.35 48.16 53.05
CA SER A 101 40.35 49.11 52.56
C SER A 101 39.10 48.39 52.08
N THR A 102 37.96 49.10 52.05
CA THR A 102 36.70 48.63 51.46
C THR A 102 36.12 49.75 50.60
N THR A 103 35.59 49.43 49.42
CA THR A 103 35.08 50.40 48.45
C THR A 103 33.89 49.83 47.68
N GLU A 104 32.79 50.58 47.61
CA GLU A 104 31.64 50.25 46.78
C GLU A 104 31.96 50.40 45.29
N LEU A 105 31.70 49.36 44.51
CA LEU A 105 31.80 49.36 43.05
C LEU A 105 30.40 49.60 42.45
N LYS A 106 30.31 50.52 41.49
CA LYS A 106 29.03 51.00 40.96
C LYS A 106 28.78 50.59 39.51
N ALA A 107 27.51 50.62 39.13
CA ALA A 107 27.05 50.54 37.76
C ALA A 107 27.43 51.82 36.97
N PRO A 108 27.29 51.83 35.63
CA PRO A 108 27.64 52.99 34.80
C PRO A 108 26.72 54.22 35.00
N ASP A 109 25.64 54.08 35.77
CA ASP A 109 24.79 55.19 36.21
C ASP A 109 25.41 56.06 37.32
N GLY A 110 26.53 55.63 37.91
CA GLY A 110 27.25 56.31 39.00
C GLY A 110 26.53 56.26 40.37
N GLN A 111 25.40 55.58 40.45
CA GLN A 111 24.49 55.59 41.60
C GLN A 111 24.23 54.19 42.17
N THR A 112 23.96 53.20 41.33
CA THR A 112 23.64 51.85 41.75
C THR A 112 24.91 51.10 42.15
N THR A 113 25.09 50.85 43.45
CA THR A 113 26.13 49.94 43.95
C THR A 113 25.78 48.49 43.58
N ILE A 114 26.78 47.74 43.12
CA ILE A 114 26.62 46.39 42.55
C ILE A 114 27.65 45.37 43.04
N ALA A 115 28.81 45.83 43.50
CA ALA A 115 29.81 45.00 44.16
C ALA A 115 30.58 45.81 45.22
N GLU A 116 31.44 45.12 45.96
CA GLU A 116 32.27 45.64 47.04
C GLU A 116 33.70 45.11 46.84
N LEU A 117 34.67 46.01 46.70
CA LEU A 117 36.10 45.70 46.66
C LEU A 117 36.67 45.83 48.07
N THR A 118 37.38 44.82 48.55
CA THR A 118 38.11 44.86 49.84
C THR A 118 39.56 44.40 49.66
N THR A 119 40.52 45.14 50.18
CA THR A 119 41.95 44.77 50.20
C THR A 119 42.36 44.25 51.56
N SER A 120 43.16 43.17 51.61
CA SER A 120 43.79 42.62 52.81
C SER A 120 45.31 42.68 52.73
N LYS A 121 45.92 43.40 53.68
CA LYS A 121 47.36 43.45 53.93
C LYS A 121 47.90 42.14 54.52
N ALA A 122 47.07 41.44 55.29
CA ALA A 122 47.44 40.20 55.97
C ALA A 122 47.53 39.01 55.00
N ASP A 123 46.56 38.91 54.08
CA ASP A 123 46.44 37.82 53.12
C ASP A 123 47.09 38.14 51.75
N ASN A 124 47.46 39.41 51.54
CA ASN A 124 47.92 39.96 50.26
C ASN A 124 46.94 39.74 49.10
N THR A 125 45.65 40.00 49.37
CA THR A 125 44.55 39.80 48.41
C THR A 125 43.70 41.05 48.22
N ALA A 126 43.09 41.15 47.04
CA ALA A 126 41.99 42.08 46.76
C ALA A 126 40.76 41.27 46.34
N THR A 127 39.72 41.27 47.17
CA THR A 127 38.49 40.50 46.97
C THR A 127 37.39 41.40 46.44
N VAL A 128 36.75 40.98 45.35
CA VAL A 128 35.55 41.64 44.78
C VAL A 128 34.34 40.76 45.06
N LYS A 129 33.33 41.31 45.74
CA LYS A 129 32.13 40.60 46.20
C LYS A 129 30.88 41.23 45.62
N VAL A 130 29.98 40.43 45.04
CA VAL A 130 28.71 40.90 44.46
C VAL A 130 27.75 41.31 45.58
N THR A 131 27.08 42.47 45.41
CA THR A 131 26.14 43.04 46.39
C THR A 131 24.79 43.42 45.78
N ASN A 132 24.55 43.11 44.50
CA ASN A 132 23.29 43.38 43.80
C ASN A 132 23.00 42.37 42.69
N ALA A 133 22.60 41.15 43.07
CA ALA A 133 22.15 40.11 42.15
C ALA A 133 20.98 40.58 41.26
N ALA A 134 20.11 41.45 41.77
CA ALA A 134 18.97 41.98 41.02
C ALA A 134 19.40 42.84 39.81
N TYR A 135 20.53 43.55 39.90
CA TYR A 135 21.14 44.23 38.76
C TYR A 135 21.50 43.23 37.65
N PHE A 136 22.30 42.22 37.98
CA PHE A 136 22.79 41.22 37.02
C PHE A 136 21.70 40.23 36.52
N ALA A 137 20.62 40.04 37.26
CA ALA A 137 19.47 39.26 36.81
C ALA A 137 18.58 40.04 35.81
N ASN A 138 18.49 41.36 35.96
CA ASN A 138 17.82 42.22 34.98
C ASN A 138 18.71 42.49 33.77
N LEU A 139 20.02 42.65 33.96
CA LEU A 139 21.03 42.92 32.94
C LEU A 139 21.99 41.73 32.82
N SER A 140 21.47 40.64 32.24
CA SER A 140 22.07 39.30 32.21
C SER A 140 23.15 39.07 31.15
N GLU A 141 23.23 39.93 30.15
CA GLU A 141 24.17 39.81 29.02
C GLU A 141 25.44 40.63 29.28
N ASN A 142 26.60 40.22 28.72
CA ASN A 142 27.84 41.01 28.74
C ASN A 142 28.21 41.56 30.14
N LYS A 143 28.05 40.74 31.18
CA LYS A 143 28.27 41.14 32.57
C LYS A 143 29.78 41.29 32.84
N GLU A 144 30.20 42.43 33.37
CA GLU A 144 31.58 42.67 33.79
C GLU A 144 31.66 43.37 35.15
N ILE A 145 32.73 43.11 35.91
CA ILE A 145 33.09 43.91 37.09
C ILE A 145 34.58 44.25 36.99
N THR A 146 34.91 45.54 36.96
CA THR A 146 36.29 46.04 36.97
C THR A 146 36.60 46.64 38.33
N ALA A 147 37.65 46.16 38.97
CA ALA A 147 38.23 46.73 40.18
C ALA A 147 39.59 47.38 39.87
N LEU A 148 40.04 48.23 40.78
CA LEU A 148 41.35 48.89 40.75
C LEU A 148 41.86 49.02 42.18
N PHE A 149 43.10 48.62 42.44
CA PHE A 149 43.75 48.78 43.75
C PHE A 149 45.26 49.00 43.59
N THR A 150 45.90 49.56 44.63
CA THR A 150 47.34 49.83 44.65
C THR A 150 48.15 48.81 45.45
N VAL A 151 49.32 48.45 44.93
CA VAL A 151 50.35 47.65 45.61
C VAL A 151 51.72 48.33 45.50
N VAL A 152 52.66 47.96 46.37
CA VAL A 152 54.07 48.42 46.32
C VAL A 152 55.02 47.22 46.38
N TRP A 153 56.32 47.43 46.18
CA TRP A 153 57.33 46.39 46.38
C TRP A 153 57.28 45.78 47.78
N ALA A 154 57.26 44.44 47.86
CA ALA A 154 57.40 43.72 49.12
C ALA A 154 58.81 43.92 49.72
N ASP A 155 58.93 43.85 51.05
CA ASP A 155 60.19 44.09 51.76
C ASP A 155 61.25 42.99 51.51
N SER A 156 60.80 41.85 51.00
CA SER A 156 61.61 40.72 50.50
C SER A 156 62.33 41.01 49.17
N VAL A 157 61.85 41.99 48.38
CA VAL A 157 62.39 42.28 47.05
C VAL A 157 63.67 43.09 47.16
N LYS A 158 64.79 42.47 46.74
CA LYS A 158 66.13 43.04 46.80
C LYS A 158 66.35 44.07 45.69
N LEU A 159 67.05 45.15 46.04
CA LEU A 159 67.51 46.15 45.07
C LEU A 159 68.43 45.52 44.01
N ASN A 160 68.35 46.03 42.79
CA ASN A 160 69.17 45.67 41.63
C ASN A 160 69.12 44.18 41.24
N THR A 161 68.14 43.43 41.74
CA THR A 161 67.90 42.01 41.41
C THR A 161 66.67 41.91 40.50
N PRO A 162 66.74 41.29 39.32
CA PRO A 162 65.57 41.02 38.48
C PRO A 162 64.72 39.87 39.06
N TYR A 163 63.40 40.01 39.00
CA TYR A 163 62.42 39.01 39.40
C TYR A 163 61.45 38.74 38.22
N GLN A 164 61.06 37.48 38.03
CA GLN A 164 60.00 37.10 37.09
C GLN A 164 58.66 37.04 37.83
N ILE A 165 57.81 38.05 37.61
CA ILE A 165 56.58 38.29 38.36
C ILE A 165 55.40 37.97 37.45
N ASN A 166 54.68 36.89 37.76
CA ASN A 166 53.43 36.55 37.08
C ASN A 166 52.29 37.39 37.67
N ILE A 167 51.79 38.38 36.93
CA ILE A 167 50.65 39.21 37.39
C ILE A 167 49.34 38.57 36.88
N PRO A 168 48.44 38.07 37.76
CA PRO A 168 47.23 37.38 37.34
C PRO A 168 46.37 38.22 36.39
N GLY A 169 45.98 37.63 35.25
CA GLY A 169 45.17 38.28 34.22
C GLY A 169 45.92 39.23 33.27
N ASP A 170 47.21 39.49 33.50
CA ASP A 170 48.06 40.29 32.59
C ASP A 170 49.10 39.37 31.92
N GLN A 171 50.37 39.42 32.34
CA GLN A 171 51.46 38.59 31.82
C GLN A 171 52.57 38.39 32.88
N VAL A 172 53.57 37.60 32.53
CA VAL A 172 54.81 37.48 33.32
C VAL A 172 55.77 38.61 32.92
N TYR A 173 56.18 39.41 33.90
CA TYR A 173 57.11 40.52 33.73
C TYR A 173 58.46 40.24 34.40
N THR A 174 59.56 40.60 33.75
CA THR A 174 60.91 40.62 34.33
C THR A 174 61.21 42.01 34.88
N LEU A 175 60.89 42.27 36.16
CA LEU A 175 61.05 43.60 36.76
C LEU A 175 62.21 43.65 37.75
N THR A 176 62.83 44.83 37.88
CA THR A 176 63.91 45.09 38.87
C THR A 176 63.54 46.25 39.77
N ARG A 177 63.55 46.04 41.10
CA ARG A 177 63.48 47.12 42.09
C ARG A 177 64.80 47.88 42.14
N ILE A 178 64.77 49.21 42.05
CA ILE A 178 65.94 50.08 42.13
C ILE A 178 65.72 51.25 43.09
N VAL A 179 66.79 51.94 43.46
CA VAL A 179 66.70 53.34 43.92
C VAL A 179 67.01 54.21 42.70
N PRO A 180 66.05 55.01 42.19
CA PRO A 180 66.33 55.96 41.12
C PRO A 180 67.29 57.04 41.64
N ASP A 181 68.42 57.22 40.95
CA ASP A 181 69.46 58.16 41.35
C ASP A 181 70.04 58.95 40.16
N ASP A 182 69.36 58.89 39.02
CA ASP A 182 69.65 59.70 37.84
C ASP A 182 68.82 61.00 37.90
N ASP A 183 69.52 62.12 38.08
CA ASP A 183 68.98 63.47 38.18
C ASP A 183 70.09 64.42 37.68
N PRO A 184 70.07 64.85 36.40
CA PRO A 184 71.15 65.64 35.81
C PRO A 184 71.24 67.06 36.37
N THR A 185 70.21 67.55 37.06
CA THR A 185 70.23 68.88 37.71
C THR A 185 70.95 68.79 39.07
N GLY A 186 70.73 67.68 39.78
CA GLY A 186 71.12 67.49 41.17
C GLY A 186 70.14 68.12 42.18
N PHE A 187 68.97 68.60 41.73
CA PHE A 187 67.89 69.09 42.57
C PHE A 187 66.64 68.23 42.34
N THR A 188 66.21 67.51 43.37
CA THR A 188 65.14 66.49 43.26
C THR A 188 64.16 66.56 44.42
N LYS A 189 62.86 66.56 44.12
CA LYS A 189 61.78 66.52 45.12
C LYS A 189 60.86 65.34 44.86
N TRP A 190 60.53 64.59 45.90
CA TRP A 190 59.56 63.50 45.83
C TRP A 190 58.87 63.28 47.17
N GLY A 191 57.65 62.75 47.13
CA GLY A 191 56.90 62.37 48.32
C GLY A 191 56.65 60.87 48.35
N VAL A 192 56.66 60.29 49.55
CA VAL A 192 56.26 58.91 49.81
C VAL A 192 55.09 58.95 50.77
N GLN A 193 53.91 58.51 50.34
CA GLN A 193 52.76 58.39 51.24
C GLN A 193 53.12 57.50 52.43
N ASP A 194 52.69 57.88 53.62
CA ASP A 194 53.03 57.17 54.84
C ASP A 194 52.34 55.79 54.89
N SER A 195 53.10 54.74 55.21
CA SER A 195 52.64 53.35 55.12
C SER A 195 51.72 52.94 56.27
N ASP A 196 51.75 53.68 57.38
CA ASP A 196 50.95 53.39 58.57
C ASP A 196 49.67 54.23 58.58
N ASP A 197 49.78 55.53 58.26
CA ASP A 197 48.63 56.43 58.07
C ASP A 197 48.65 57.13 56.69
N PRO A 198 47.88 56.62 55.69
CA PRO A 198 47.89 57.17 54.33
C PRO A 198 47.37 58.62 54.22
N ASN A 199 46.87 59.22 55.30
CA ASN A 199 46.56 60.64 55.34
C ASN A 199 47.81 61.55 55.33
N TYR A 200 49.02 61.00 55.43
CA TYR A 200 50.27 61.78 55.39
C TYR A 200 51.16 61.45 54.18
N VAL A 201 51.93 62.45 53.73
CA VAL A 201 52.96 62.31 52.71
C VAL A 201 54.30 62.75 53.29
N ASN A 202 55.28 61.86 53.28
CA ASN A 202 56.67 62.12 53.66
C ASN A 202 57.42 62.74 52.47
N TRP A 203 57.54 64.06 52.47
CA TRP A 203 58.27 64.80 51.44
C TRP A 203 59.78 64.80 51.70
N ARG A 204 60.52 64.70 50.60
CA ARG A 204 61.98 64.68 50.55
C ARG A 204 62.42 65.69 49.50
N ILE A 205 63.37 66.55 49.86
CA ILE A 205 64.05 67.44 48.91
C ILE A 205 65.53 67.15 49.00
N ARG A 206 66.16 66.87 47.86
CA ARG A 206 67.60 66.73 47.71
C ARG A 206 68.10 67.92 46.90
N VAL A 207 69.05 68.64 47.46
CA VAL A 207 69.58 69.91 46.96
C VAL A 207 71.05 69.71 46.67
N ASN A 208 71.49 70.07 45.47
CA ASN A 208 72.88 69.96 45.03
C ASN A 208 73.48 68.55 45.26
N ARG A 209 72.86 67.50 44.68
CA ARG A 209 73.30 66.09 44.70
C ARG A 209 74.81 65.92 44.40
N TYR A 210 75.35 66.79 43.55
CA TYR A 210 76.73 66.75 43.07
C TYR A 210 77.71 67.63 43.88
N ALA A 211 77.27 68.24 44.98
CA ALA A 211 78.11 69.03 45.89
C ALA A 211 78.93 70.16 45.21
N LYS A 212 78.37 70.76 44.14
CA LYS A 212 78.95 71.91 43.43
C LYS A 212 79.00 73.15 44.34
N SER A 213 79.90 74.09 44.09
CA SER A 213 79.91 75.39 44.78
C SER A 213 78.75 76.28 44.29
N TYR A 214 77.84 76.66 45.18
CA TYR A 214 76.75 77.62 44.94
C TYR A 214 76.73 78.71 46.04
N THR A 215 76.17 79.87 45.69
CA THR A 215 75.96 81.01 46.60
C THR A 215 74.54 81.56 46.44
N GLY A 216 74.06 82.32 47.43
CA GLY A 216 72.70 82.87 47.41
C GLY A 216 71.60 81.81 47.42
N VAL A 217 71.92 80.57 47.84
CA VAL A 217 70.99 79.44 47.80
C VAL A 217 69.79 79.72 48.70
N LYS A 218 68.60 79.71 48.11
CA LYS A 218 67.32 79.83 48.81
C LYS A 218 66.33 78.83 48.22
N LEU A 219 65.69 78.06 49.09
CA LEU A 219 64.56 77.20 48.73
C LEU A 219 63.26 77.90 49.09
N GLU A 220 62.25 77.80 48.22
CA GLU A 220 60.90 78.31 48.43
C GLU A 220 59.90 77.18 48.11
N ASP A 221 59.17 76.70 49.13
CA ASP A 221 58.19 75.61 49.03
C ASP A 221 56.79 76.19 49.23
N THR A 222 55.85 75.81 48.36
CA THR A 222 54.45 76.26 48.44
C THR A 222 53.55 75.04 48.31
N ILE A 223 53.21 74.47 49.47
CA ILE A 223 52.39 73.26 49.61
C ILE A 223 51.01 73.55 48.98
N PRO A 224 50.59 72.86 47.90
CA PRO A 224 49.34 73.15 47.22
C PRO A 224 48.09 72.87 48.06
N GLU A 225 46.96 73.41 47.61
CA GLU A 225 45.64 73.09 48.17
C GLU A 225 45.39 71.56 48.21
N GLY A 226 44.65 71.11 49.22
CA GLY A 226 44.51 69.67 49.52
C GLY A 226 45.65 69.08 50.36
N GLN A 227 46.66 69.88 50.73
CA GLN A 227 47.70 69.53 51.70
C GLN A 227 47.96 70.67 52.70
N VAL A 228 48.52 70.32 53.87
CA VAL A 228 49.07 71.26 54.88
C VAL A 228 50.34 70.67 55.51
N LEU A 229 51.27 71.51 55.97
CA LEU A 229 52.47 71.09 56.72
C LEU A 229 52.07 70.40 58.03
N ALA A 230 52.73 69.27 58.34
CA ALA A 230 52.33 68.39 59.45
C ALA A 230 53.50 67.80 60.27
N SER A 231 54.72 68.33 60.09
CA SER A 231 55.86 68.03 60.97
C SER A 231 56.81 69.24 61.07
N GLU A 232 57.76 69.17 61.99
CA GLU A 232 58.99 69.96 61.84
C GLU A 232 59.65 69.66 60.48
N ILE A 233 60.29 70.67 59.91
CA ILE A 233 61.16 70.51 58.74
C ILE A 233 62.56 70.19 59.27
N THR A 234 63.14 69.10 58.77
CA THR A 234 64.44 68.58 59.21
C THR A 234 65.35 68.35 58.02
N GLY A 235 66.66 68.19 58.25
CA GLY A 235 67.58 67.85 57.18
C GLY A 235 69.01 67.64 57.66
N TYR A 236 69.87 67.27 56.72
CA TYR A 236 71.31 67.13 56.93
C TYR A 236 72.12 67.44 55.68
N TYR A 237 73.37 67.87 55.86
CA TYR A 237 74.34 68.11 54.80
C TYR A 237 75.13 66.84 54.47
N PHE A 238 75.64 66.75 53.24
CA PHE A 238 76.52 65.68 52.77
C PHE A 238 77.59 66.24 51.83
N THR A 239 78.78 65.64 51.80
CA THR A 239 79.84 65.98 50.82
C THR A 239 79.72 65.14 49.54
N GLU A 240 79.08 63.98 49.62
CA GLU A 240 78.82 63.10 48.48
C GLU A 240 77.56 62.28 48.75
N TRP A 241 76.69 62.12 47.75
CA TRP A 241 75.44 61.39 47.91
C TRP A 241 75.69 59.91 48.26
N ASN A 242 74.93 59.36 49.21
CA ASN A 242 75.07 58.01 49.78
C ASN A 242 76.41 57.67 50.47
N LYS A 243 77.38 58.58 50.58
CA LYS A 243 78.62 58.37 51.33
C LYS A 243 78.38 58.14 52.83
N ALA A 244 79.12 57.21 53.42
CA ALA A 244 79.11 56.94 54.85
C ALA A 244 80.02 57.94 55.58
N GLU A 245 79.43 59.01 56.11
CA GLU A 245 80.12 60.11 56.78
C GLU A 245 79.27 60.67 57.94
N ALA A 246 79.89 61.44 58.83
CA ALA A 246 79.16 62.22 59.83
C ALA A 246 78.49 63.42 59.13
N ARG A 247 77.16 63.51 59.21
CA ARG A 247 76.37 64.50 58.47
C ARG A 247 75.89 65.64 59.39
N PRO A 248 76.32 66.90 59.19
CA PRO A 248 75.81 68.04 59.94
C PRO A 248 74.30 68.19 59.77
N ARG A 249 73.57 68.55 60.83
CA ARG A 249 72.12 68.78 60.77
C ARG A 249 71.80 70.13 60.11
N LEU A 250 70.65 70.23 59.45
CA LEU A 250 70.06 71.53 59.12
C LEU A 250 69.52 72.18 60.41
N GLU A 251 70.15 73.28 60.81
CA GLU A 251 69.74 74.04 61.98
C GLU A 251 68.39 74.72 61.79
N ALA A 252 67.57 74.74 62.85
CA ALA A 252 66.21 75.29 62.80
C ALA A 252 66.19 76.80 62.46
N ALA A 253 67.25 77.54 62.82
CA ALA A 253 67.40 78.96 62.48
C ALA A 253 67.59 79.23 60.98
N HIS A 254 67.87 78.21 60.17
CA HIS A 254 68.02 78.30 58.71
C HIS A 254 66.69 78.06 57.97
N ILE A 255 65.60 77.84 58.71
CA ILE A 255 64.26 77.50 58.22
C ILE A 255 63.28 78.58 58.67
N ASN A 256 62.60 79.20 57.72
CA ASN A 256 61.56 80.20 57.97
C ASN A 256 60.22 79.68 57.44
N VAL A 257 59.38 79.18 58.34
CA VAL A 257 57.99 78.78 58.06
C VAL A 257 57.12 80.03 58.16
N VAL A 258 56.49 80.43 57.06
CA VAL A 258 55.68 81.65 56.98
C VAL A 258 54.25 81.39 57.45
N ASP A 259 53.69 80.25 57.05
CA ASP A 259 52.37 79.76 57.49
C ASP A 259 52.31 78.21 57.34
N GLY A 260 51.11 77.62 57.40
CA GLY A 260 50.91 76.17 57.29
C GLY A 260 51.19 75.57 55.91
N ASN A 261 51.43 76.38 54.87
CA ASN A 261 51.63 75.95 53.50
C ASN A 261 52.91 76.54 52.84
N HIS A 262 53.44 77.66 53.33
CA HIS A 262 54.61 78.32 52.77
C HIS A 262 55.83 78.26 53.72
N PHE A 263 56.98 77.84 53.20
CA PHE A 263 58.25 77.94 53.92
C PHE A 263 59.44 78.23 53.00
N THR A 264 60.50 78.79 53.58
CA THR A 264 61.78 79.03 52.90
C THR A 264 62.96 78.50 53.71
N ILE A 265 63.99 77.98 53.04
CA ILE A 265 65.21 77.49 53.68
C ILE A 265 66.42 78.18 53.05
N THR A 266 67.32 78.69 53.89
CA THR A 266 68.59 79.32 53.49
C THR A 266 69.75 78.47 54.02
N PRO A 267 70.37 77.59 53.20
CA PRO A 267 71.46 76.72 53.64
C PRO A 267 72.60 77.50 54.29
N ASN A 268 73.21 76.92 55.33
CA ASN A 268 74.24 77.53 56.18
C ASN A 268 73.91 78.92 56.79
N GLY A 269 72.66 79.41 56.66
CA GLY A 269 72.19 80.69 57.17
C GLY A 269 72.48 81.89 56.26
N ASP A 270 73.47 81.77 55.36
CA ASP A 270 73.88 82.81 54.40
C ASP A 270 73.64 82.42 52.93
N GLY A 271 73.19 81.20 52.65
CA GLY A 271 72.96 80.67 51.32
C GLY A 271 74.23 80.13 50.64
N THR A 272 75.33 79.94 51.36
CA THR A 272 76.54 79.31 50.81
C THR A 272 76.43 77.78 50.84
N MET A 273 76.84 77.13 49.75
CA MET A 273 77.00 75.68 49.68
C MET A 273 78.26 75.36 48.88
N ASP A 274 79.41 75.24 49.55
CA ASP A 274 80.68 74.86 48.92
C ASP A 274 81.08 73.43 49.31
N GLY A 275 81.32 72.56 48.32
CA GLY A 275 81.61 71.13 48.54
C GLY A 275 80.50 70.36 49.27
N GLN A 276 79.26 70.86 49.26
CA GLN A 276 78.15 70.37 50.08
C GLN A 276 76.83 70.27 49.28
N GLY A 277 76.10 69.18 49.50
CA GLY A 277 74.67 69.07 49.23
C GLY A 277 73.85 69.04 50.53
N LEU A 278 72.53 69.20 50.41
CA LEU A 278 71.57 69.23 51.52
C LEU A 278 70.39 68.31 51.23
N TYR A 279 69.99 67.51 52.21
CA TYR A 279 68.82 66.62 52.14
C TYR A 279 67.83 66.97 53.24
N ILE A 280 66.58 67.26 52.86
CA ILE A 280 65.50 67.77 53.72
C ILE A 280 64.36 66.76 53.78
N LEU A 281 63.75 66.60 54.96
CA LEU A 281 62.59 65.76 55.21
C LEU A 281 61.53 66.52 56.01
N TYR A 282 60.27 66.38 55.61
CA TYR A 282 59.09 66.84 56.36
C TYR A 282 57.86 66.02 55.96
N LYS A 283 56.75 66.16 56.71
CA LYS A 283 55.45 65.55 56.36
C LYS A 283 54.44 66.63 56.01
N THR A 284 53.59 66.37 55.01
CA THR A 284 52.29 67.04 54.88
C THR A 284 51.17 66.09 55.27
N ARG A 285 50.02 66.64 55.65
CA ARG A 285 48.75 65.93 55.78
C ARG A 285 47.86 66.25 54.60
N LEU A 286 47.26 65.22 54.00
CA LEU A 286 46.21 65.35 52.99
C LEU A 286 44.93 65.88 53.64
N THR A 287 44.34 66.91 53.04
CA THR A 287 43.07 67.54 53.48
C THR A 287 41.97 67.43 52.43
N ALA A 288 42.31 67.03 51.20
CA ALA A 288 41.37 66.63 50.15
C ALA A 288 41.31 65.09 50.01
N PRO A 289 40.21 64.51 49.47
CA PRO A 289 40.19 63.13 49.01
C PRO A 289 41.18 62.93 47.84
N VAL A 290 41.50 61.66 47.53
CA VAL A 290 42.33 61.32 46.37
C VAL A 290 41.63 61.76 45.09
N ASP A 291 42.34 62.48 44.21
CA ASP A 291 41.90 62.69 42.84
C ASP A 291 42.09 61.40 42.03
N ASN A 292 40.97 60.80 41.61
CA ASN A 292 40.98 59.56 40.83
C ASN A 292 41.54 59.75 39.40
N ALA A 293 41.72 60.98 38.89
CA ALA A 293 42.35 61.21 37.58
C ALA A 293 43.88 61.18 37.65
N THR A 294 44.51 61.91 38.57
CA THR A 294 45.98 61.98 38.72
C THR A 294 46.56 60.96 39.69
N LYS A 295 45.78 60.53 40.70
CA LYS A 295 46.15 59.56 41.74
C LYS A 295 47.43 59.95 42.51
N LYS A 296 47.66 61.26 42.63
CA LYS A 296 48.88 61.86 43.16
C LYS A 296 48.58 63.07 44.04
N ALA A 297 49.40 63.25 45.08
CA ALA A 297 49.61 64.56 45.69
C ALA A 297 50.80 65.22 44.99
N PHE A 298 50.65 66.46 44.54
CA PHE A 298 51.74 67.26 43.99
C PHE A 298 52.25 68.24 45.05
N ASN A 299 53.54 68.55 45.01
CA ASN A 299 54.13 69.69 45.69
C ASN A 299 55.47 69.95 45.00
N ASP A 300 55.75 71.20 44.68
CA ASP A 300 56.93 71.64 43.95
C ASP A 300 57.78 72.56 44.85
N VAL A 301 59.10 72.57 44.67
CA VAL A 301 59.99 73.51 45.36
C VAL A 301 60.80 74.30 44.34
N LYS A 302 60.96 75.59 44.58
CA LYS A 302 61.85 76.43 43.81
C LYS A 302 63.19 76.56 44.52
N ALA A 303 64.28 76.24 43.83
CA ALA A 303 65.63 76.45 44.32
C ALA A 303 66.28 77.59 43.52
N ILE A 304 66.51 78.72 44.19
CA ILE A 304 67.16 79.91 43.64
C ILE A 304 68.63 79.89 44.10
N THR A 305 69.57 80.23 43.23
CA THR A 305 70.95 80.57 43.59
C THR A 305 71.37 81.85 42.86
N ASP A 306 72.54 82.42 43.17
CA ASP A 306 73.09 83.56 42.41
C ASP A 306 73.44 83.21 40.95
N GLN A 307 73.51 81.92 40.63
CA GLN A 307 73.95 81.38 39.33
C GLN A 307 72.76 80.98 38.45
N GLU A 308 71.82 80.20 39.00
CA GLU A 308 70.71 79.58 38.27
C GLU A 308 69.44 79.52 39.13
N THR A 309 68.32 79.09 38.55
CA THR A 309 67.08 78.81 39.28
C THR A 309 66.45 77.54 38.75
N PHE A 310 66.08 76.65 39.66
CA PHE A 310 65.54 75.32 39.38
C PHE A 310 64.11 75.25 39.93
N ASP A 311 63.13 75.07 39.04
CA ASP A 311 61.77 74.73 39.42
C ASP A 311 61.69 73.19 39.53
N VAL A 312 61.64 72.68 40.77
CA VAL A 312 61.83 71.26 41.08
C VAL A 312 60.48 70.61 41.37
N HIS A 313 59.88 70.04 40.31
CA HIS A 313 58.58 69.38 40.39
C HIS A 313 58.62 68.13 41.29
N GLY A 314 57.58 67.95 42.12
CA GLY A 314 57.48 66.83 43.04
C GLY A 314 56.08 66.23 43.11
N PHE A 315 56.02 64.90 43.23
CA PHE A 315 54.77 64.20 43.49
C PHE A 315 54.95 63.03 44.47
N ALA A 316 53.84 62.60 45.06
CA ALA A 316 53.66 61.33 45.75
C ALA A 316 52.51 60.57 45.11
N ALA A 317 52.71 59.30 44.77
CA ALA A 317 51.60 58.43 44.39
C ALA A 317 50.76 58.08 45.62
N LEU A 318 49.43 58.03 45.49
CA LEU A 318 48.50 57.79 46.59
C LEU A 318 47.83 56.41 46.48
N THR A 319 47.58 55.76 47.62
CA THR A 319 46.73 54.57 47.72
C THR A 319 45.33 54.93 47.24
N THR A 320 44.77 54.14 46.34
CA THR A 320 43.40 54.27 45.87
C THR A 320 42.78 52.90 45.64
N THR A 321 41.47 52.82 45.84
CA THR A 321 40.62 51.71 45.45
C THR A 321 39.41 52.26 44.73
N GLU A 322 39.14 51.73 43.53
CA GLU A 322 38.10 52.19 42.63
C GLU A 322 37.50 50.99 41.89
N GLY A 323 36.37 51.19 41.21
CA GLY A 323 35.86 50.22 40.25
C GLY A 323 34.48 50.55 39.71
N ILE A 324 34.15 49.86 38.62
CA ILE A 324 32.89 49.97 37.88
C ILE A 324 32.52 48.58 37.38
N GLY A 325 31.26 48.20 37.50
CA GLY A 325 30.73 47.01 36.82
C GLY A 325 29.61 47.39 35.85
N SER A 326 29.22 46.43 35.04
CA SER A 326 28.21 46.56 34.01
C SER A 326 27.50 45.23 33.78
N GLY A 327 26.30 45.32 33.24
CA GLY A 327 25.63 44.25 32.52
C GLY A 327 24.79 44.91 31.42
N ALA A 328 24.26 44.11 30.51
CA ALA A 328 23.36 44.56 29.46
C ALA A 328 22.15 43.62 29.33
N LYS A 329 21.15 44.06 28.58
CA LYS A 329 20.11 43.17 28.04
C LYS A 329 19.59 43.76 26.75
N SER A 330 19.22 42.89 25.81
CA SER A 330 18.81 43.33 24.48
C SER A 330 17.62 44.31 24.50
N ASP A 331 17.73 45.36 23.69
CA ASP A 331 16.64 46.24 23.25
C ASP A 331 15.90 45.66 22.02
N GLU A 332 16.20 44.41 21.64
CA GLU A 332 15.62 43.69 20.51
C GLU A 332 14.73 42.52 20.94
N VAL A 333 13.61 42.33 20.23
CA VAL A 333 12.66 41.23 20.45
C VAL A 333 12.61 40.32 19.23
N GLU A 334 12.74 39.03 19.45
CA GLU A 334 12.36 38.02 18.47
C GLU A 334 10.88 37.65 18.59
N PHE A 335 10.17 37.67 17.47
CA PHE A 335 8.82 37.09 17.39
C PHE A 335 8.93 35.66 16.86
N GLN A 336 8.30 34.72 17.57
CA GLN A 336 8.34 33.30 17.27
C GLN A 336 6.98 32.66 17.52
N VAL A 337 6.48 31.90 16.55
CA VAL A 337 5.23 31.12 16.61
C VAL A 337 5.48 29.72 16.02
N LYS A 338 4.53 28.80 16.20
CA LYS A 338 4.60 27.47 15.61
C LYS A 338 3.49 27.26 14.57
N LYS A 339 3.80 26.46 13.57
CA LYS A 339 2.89 25.94 12.56
C LYS A 339 2.76 24.43 12.73
N LYS A 340 1.52 23.97 12.75
CA LYS A 340 1.12 22.57 12.65
C LYS A 340 0.36 22.35 11.34
N LEU A 341 0.58 21.20 10.71
CA LEU A 341 -0.24 20.69 9.61
C LEU A 341 -0.77 19.31 10.01
N GLU A 342 -2.07 19.10 9.80
CA GLU A 342 -2.74 17.81 10.02
C GLU A 342 -3.18 17.23 8.68
N GLY A 343 -3.16 15.91 8.52
CA GLY A 343 -3.52 15.22 7.28
C GLY A 343 -2.39 15.12 6.23
N LYS A 344 -1.30 15.88 6.36
CA LYS A 344 -0.09 15.80 5.50
C LYS A 344 1.16 16.23 6.27
N THR A 345 2.32 15.71 5.86
CA THR A 345 3.62 16.15 6.38
C THR A 345 3.84 17.64 6.13
N LEU A 346 4.36 18.37 7.13
CA LEU A 346 4.74 19.76 6.95
C LEU A 346 6.06 19.86 6.18
N GLU A 347 6.05 20.59 5.07
CA GLU A 347 7.24 20.94 4.29
C GLU A 347 7.78 22.30 4.75
N ALA A 348 9.11 22.50 4.69
CA ALA A 348 9.70 23.82 4.92
C ALA A 348 9.22 24.82 3.85
N ASP A 349 9.15 26.11 4.22
CA ASP A 349 8.67 27.20 3.37
C ASP A 349 7.21 27.08 2.86
N ALA A 350 6.43 26.10 3.34
CA ALA A 350 5.10 25.78 2.85
C ALA A 350 4.02 26.83 3.15
N PHE A 351 4.10 27.51 4.30
CA PHE A 351 3.14 28.52 4.75
C PHE A 351 3.85 29.83 5.13
N THR A 352 3.17 30.95 4.89
CA THR A 352 3.71 32.31 5.13
C THR A 352 2.91 33.01 6.22
N PHE A 353 3.59 33.74 7.08
CA PHE A 353 3.03 34.43 8.24
C PHE A 353 3.43 35.90 8.22
N GLN A 354 2.51 36.77 8.63
CA GLN A 354 2.71 38.23 8.68
C GLN A 354 2.77 38.68 10.14
N LEU A 355 3.90 39.27 10.53
CA LEU A 355 4.04 40.08 11.74
C LEU A 355 3.70 41.53 11.36
N ILE A 356 2.63 42.04 11.95
CA ILE A 356 2.09 43.39 11.74
C ILE A 356 2.47 44.25 12.95
N ALA A 357 3.10 45.38 12.69
CA ALA A 357 3.58 46.33 13.70
C ALA A 357 2.51 47.40 14.06
N PRO A 358 2.70 48.19 15.14
CA PRO A 358 1.73 49.20 15.58
C PRO A 358 1.42 50.30 14.56
N ASP A 359 2.34 50.55 13.61
CA ASP A 359 2.21 51.52 12.52
C ASP A 359 1.58 50.94 11.25
N GLY A 360 1.25 49.64 11.25
CA GLY A 360 0.73 48.90 10.11
C GLY A 360 1.80 48.38 9.15
N SER A 361 3.10 48.55 9.44
CA SER A 361 4.16 47.89 8.67
C SER A 361 4.11 46.36 8.88
N VAL A 362 4.50 45.61 7.85
CA VAL A 362 4.37 44.15 7.79
C VAL A 362 5.71 43.51 7.45
N THR A 363 6.11 42.54 8.27
CA THR A 363 7.28 41.68 8.04
C THR A 363 6.81 40.25 7.88
N GLU A 364 7.28 39.56 6.84
CA GLU A 364 6.91 38.17 6.57
C GLU A 364 7.98 37.18 7.03
N ALA A 365 7.53 36.00 7.46
CA ALA A 365 8.34 34.83 7.75
C ALA A 365 7.61 33.56 7.31
N LYS A 366 8.33 32.44 7.22
CA LYS A 366 7.81 31.13 6.86
C LYS A 366 8.13 30.08 7.92
N ASN A 367 7.53 28.90 7.81
CA ASN A 367 7.85 27.77 8.68
C ASN A 367 9.11 27.00 8.22
N ASP A 368 9.91 26.54 9.17
CA ASP A 368 10.87 25.45 8.95
C ASP A 368 10.16 24.07 8.89
N ALA A 369 10.92 22.98 8.70
CA ALA A 369 10.36 21.62 8.60
C ALA A 369 9.77 21.12 9.93
N GLU A 370 10.33 21.57 11.06
CA GLU A 370 9.86 21.32 12.42
C GLU A 370 8.64 22.19 12.79
N GLY A 371 8.25 23.11 11.90
CA GLY A 371 7.11 24.00 12.01
C GLY A 371 7.36 25.29 12.79
N ASN A 372 8.59 25.64 13.15
CA ASN A 372 8.86 26.91 13.82
C ASN A 372 8.86 28.06 12.81
N VAL A 373 8.27 29.20 13.17
CA VAL A 373 8.23 30.42 12.38
C VAL A 373 8.93 31.51 13.18
N LYS A 374 10.11 31.93 12.73
CA LYS A 374 10.92 32.96 13.38
C LYS A 374 11.00 34.20 12.50
N PHE A 375 10.51 35.33 13.02
CA PHE A 375 10.64 36.63 12.37
C PHE A 375 12.03 37.25 12.68
N PRO A 376 12.51 38.19 11.85
CA PRO A 376 13.66 39.03 12.19
C PRO A 376 13.48 39.72 13.55
N ALA A 377 14.58 39.92 14.27
CA ALA A 377 14.57 40.65 15.54
C ALA A 377 14.19 42.12 15.32
N VAL A 378 13.34 42.66 16.19
CA VAL A 378 12.83 44.03 16.13
C VAL A 378 13.46 44.85 17.25
N LYS A 379 14.20 45.90 16.89
CA LYS A 379 14.93 46.79 17.83
C LYS A 379 14.09 47.99 18.26
N PHE A 380 14.13 48.34 19.55
CA PHE A 380 13.29 49.38 20.13
C PHE A 380 14.08 50.58 20.68
N SER A 381 14.16 51.66 19.89
CA SER A 381 14.85 52.90 20.29
C SER A 381 14.12 53.69 21.40
N ASN A 382 12.84 53.44 21.63
CA ASN A 382 11.97 54.22 22.53
C ASN A 382 11.33 53.36 23.62
N GLU A 383 11.18 53.94 24.81
CA GLU A 383 10.45 53.33 25.94
C GLU A 383 8.94 53.37 25.70
N GLY A 384 8.21 52.37 26.20
CA GLY A 384 6.76 52.27 26.05
C GLY A 384 6.25 50.85 25.80
N THR A 385 5.00 50.75 25.35
CA THR A 385 4.33 49.47 25.06
C THR A 385 3.83 49.45 23.62
N PHE A 386 4.23 48.44 22.86
CA PHE A 386 4.02 48.29 21.43
C PHE A 386 3.23 47.02 21.14
N LYS A 387 2.14 47.12 20.36
CA LYS A 387 1.24 45.99 20.05
C LYS A 387 1.45 45.49 18.64
N TYR A 388 1.73 44.20 18.52
CA TYR A 388 1.92 43.47 17.29
C TYR A 388 0.82 42.45 17.10
N GLN A 389 0.52 42.12 15.85
CA GLN A 389 -0.37 41.03 15.48
C GLN A 389 0.38 40.05 14.58
N ILE A 390 0.23 38.76 14.81
CA ILE A 390 0.74 37.70 13.96
C ILE A 390 -0.46 36.95 13.39
N LYS A 391 -0.47 36.73 12.08
CA LYS A 391 -1.49 35.94 11.38
C LYS A 391 -0.84 35.10 10.28
N GLU A 392 -1.55 34.08 9.82
CA GLU A 392 -1.18 33.35 8.60
C GLU A 392 -1.66 34.06 7.34
N VAL A 393 -0.99 33.79 6.22
CA VAL A 393 -1.41 34.22 4.88
C VAL A 393 -2.12 33.05 4.19
N ASN A 394 -3.43 33.15 4.04
CA ASN A 394 -4.23 32.20 3.27
C ASN A 394 -4.09 32.51 1.76
N ASP A 395 -3.38 31.65 1.03
CA ASP A 395 -3.19 31.71 -0.42
C ASP A 395 -4.27 30.93 -1.21
N ASN A 396 -5.22 30.30 -0.52
CA ASN A 396 -6.28 29.42 -1.05
C ASN A 396 -5.76 28.17 -1.79
N LYS A 397 -4.59 27.62 -1.37
CA LYS A 397 -4.03 26.37 -1.91
C LYS A 397 -5.05 25.21 -1.84
N PRO A 398 -5.35 24.53 -2.96
CA PRO A 398 -6.31 23.41 -3.01
C PRO A 398 -6.01 22.28 -2.01
N GLY A 399 -7.06 21.78 -1.35
CA GLY A 399 -6.98 20.72 -0.34
C GLY A 399 -6.61 21.17 1.07
N TYR A 400 -6.18 22.43 1.27
CA TYR A 400 -5.82 22.97 2.59
C TYR A 400 -6.95 23.81 3.19
N THR A 401 -7.16 23.67 4.51
CA THR A 401 -7.91 24.63 5.32
C THR A 401 -6.91 25.43 6.16
N TYR A 402 -7.03 26.76 6.11
CA TYR A 402 -6.12 27.70 6.76
C TYR A 402 -6.61 28.11 8.15
N ASP A 403 -5.68 28.37 9.07
CA ASP A 403 -5.95 28.96 10.39
C ASP A 403 -6.19 30.47 10.22
N ASP A 404 -7.40 30.94 10.56
CA ASP A 404 -7.83 32.33 10.41
C ASP A 404 -7.62 33.18 11.67
N SER A 405 -6.97 32.62 12.71
CA SER A 405 -6.74 33.33 13.97
C SER A 405 -5.72 34.47 13.84
N VAL A 406 -5.80 35.41 14.78
CA VAL A 406 -4.84 36.52 14.92
C VAL A 406 -4.26 36.49 16.32
N LEU A 407 -2.97 36.19 16.42
CA LEU A 407 -2.21 36.13 17.66
C LEU A 407 -1.67 37.52 18.01
N GLU A 408 -2.23 38.14 19.05
CA GLU A 408 -1.72 39.41 19.55
C GLU A 408 -0.49 39.22 20.46
N ALA A 409 0.52 40.07 20.27
CA ALA A 409 1.72 40.14 21.10
C ALA A 409 1.98 41.59 21.54
N GLU A 410 2.38 41.77 22.80
CA GLU A 410 2.63 43.06 23.42
C GLU A 410 4.10 43.12 23.86
N VAL A 411 4.86 44.06 23.30
CA VAL A 411 6.23 44.35 23.70
C VAL A 411 6.23 45.51 24.69
N THR A 412 6.88 45.33 25.84
CA THR A 412 7.14 46.41 26.79
C THR A 412 8.64 46.69 26.84
N VAL A 413 8.99 47.97 26.65
CA VAL A 413 10.35 48.51 26.65
C VAL A 413 10.48 49.47 27.82
N ALA A 414 11.31 49.12 28.79
CA ALA A 414 11.46 49.85 30.04
C ALA A 414 12.91 50.23 30.31
N ASN A 415 13.12 51.38 30.97
CA ASN A 415 14.43 51.80 31.46
C ASN A 415 14.72 51.13 32.81
N VAL A 416 15.82 50.38 32.89
CA VAL A 416 16.23 49.63 34.09
C VAL A 416 17.73 49.83 34.28
N TYR A 417 18.12 50.47 35.38
CA TYR A 417 19.50 50.90 35.68
C TYR A 417 20.21 51.67 34.53
N GLY A 418 19.46 52.52 33.83
CA GLY A 418 19.96 53.36 32.74
C GLY A 418 19.98 52.71 31.36
N GLN A 419 19.57 51.44 31.23
CA GLN A 419 19.49 50.73 29.95
C GLN A 419 18.06 50.38 29.57
N LYS A 420 17.77 50.32 28.26
CA LYS A 420 16.46 49.96 27.73
C LYS A 420 16.38 48.44 27.55
N ILE A 421 15.46 47.82 28.27
CA ILE A 421 15.19 46.38 28.19
C ILE A 421 13.88 46.17 27.44
N ALA A 422 13.90 45.43 26.34
CA ALA A 422 12.69 45.02 25.64
C ALA A 422 12.21 43.62 26.12
N SER A 423 10.90 43.41 26.15
CA SER A 423 10.30 42.14 26.61
C SER A 423 8.96 41.89 25.91
N VAL A 424 8.72 40.66 25.44
CA VAL A 424 7.51 40.29 24.68
C VAL A 424 6.58 39.36 25.46
N LYS A 425 5.29 39.67 25.43
CA LYS A 425 4.22 38.89 26.03
C LYS A 425 3.16 38.59 24.98
N TYR A 426 2.92 37.31 24.72
CA TYR A 426 1.86 36.85 23.83
C TYR A 426 0.54 36.79 24.59
N LYS A 427 -0.57 37.18 23.95
CA LYS A 427 -1.91 37.22 24.55
C LYS A 427 -2.53 35.83 24.66
N ASP A 428 -2.29 34.97 23.67
CA ASP A 428 -2.57 33.54 23.75
C ASP A 428 -1.29 32.77 24.15
N SER A 429 -1.46 31.82 25.06
CA SER A 429 -0.47 30.83 25.46
C SER A 429 -0.11 29.82 24.36
N LYS A 430 -1.02 29.51 23.42
CA LYS A 430 -0.85 28.42 22.45
C LYS A 430 0.25 28.71 21.43
N LYS A 431 0.32 29.95 20.92
CA LYS A 431 1.25 30.43 19.87
C LYS A 431 1.36 29.52 18.62
N GLU A 432 0.33 28.74 18.32
CA GLU A 432 0.37 27.69 17.30
C GLU A 432 -0.82 27.81 16.33
N PHE A 433 -0.51 28.07 15.06
CA PHE A 433 -1.46 28.01 13.94
C PHE A 433 -1.57 26.56 13.43
N THR A 434 -2.77 26.07 13.10
CA THR A 434 -3.01 24.68 12.69
C THR A 434 -3.81 24.60 11.40
N ASN A 435 -3.16 24.19 10.30
CA ASN A 435 -3.86 23.87 9.05
C ASN A 435 -4.26 22.40 9.03
N THR A 436 -5.32 22.09 8.29
CA THR A 436 -5.66 20.72 7.91
C THR A 436 -5.51 20.55 6.40
N TYR A 437 -5.19 19.34 5.96
CA TYR A 437 -5.15 18.95 4.56
C TYR A 437 -6.04 17.72 4.33
N ALA A 438 -6.87 17.79 3.28
CA ALA A 438 -7.66 16.67 2.80
C ALA A 438 -7.78 16.73 1.27
N ALA A 439 -7.34 15.67 0.59
CA ALA A 439 -7.58 15.49 -0.84
C ALA A 439 -9.04 15.05 -1.08
N LYS A 440 -9.60 15.48 -2.21
CA LYS A 440 -10.93 15.07 -2.67
C LYS A 440 -10.94 13.60 -3.12
N GLU A 441 -12.11 12.98 -3.00
CA GLU A 441 -12.36 11.58 -3.40
C GLU A 441 -12.05 11.31 -4.88
N ALA A 442 -11.53 10.12 -5.17
CA ALA A 442 -11.39 9.60 -6.53
C ALA A 442 -12.55 8.65 -6.86
N LYS A 443 -12.94 8.56 -8.14
CA LYS A 443 -13.92 7.55 -8.60
C LYS A 443 -13.39 6.82 -9.82
N LEU A 444 -13.50 5.49 -9.82
CA LEU A 444 -12.95 4.62 -10.86
C LEU A 444 -13.95 3.52 -11.24
N GLN A 445 -14.22 3.42 -12.54
CA GLN A 445 -15.02 2.35 -13.13
C GLN A 445 -14.08 1.20 -13.54
N LEU A 446 -14.44 -0.04 -13.18
CA LEU A 446 -13.74 -1.24 -13.61
C LEU A 446 -14.59 -2.01 -14.63
N GLU A 447 -13.93 -2.66 -15.58
CA GLU A 447 -14.57 -3.29 -16.72
C GLU A 447 -13.93 -4.64 -17.08
N ALA A 448 -14.78 -5.55 -17.57
CA ALA A 448 -14.40 -6.84 -18.12
C ALA A 448 -15.16 -7.10 -19.42
N LYS A 449 -14.82 -8.19 -20.11
CA LYS A 449 -15.50 -8.64 -21.32
C LYS A 449 -16.02 -10.05 -21.18
N LYS A 450 -17.19 -10.30 -21.74
CA LYS A 450 -17.83 -11.61 -21.85
C LYS A 450 -17.90 -12.05 -23.31
N VAL A 451 -17.46 -13.27 -23.56
CA VAL A 451 -17.66 -14.00 -24.82
C VAL A 451 -18.50 -15.25 -24.52
N LEU A 452 -19.40 -15.59 -25.45
CA LEU A 452 -20.08 -16.88 -25.52
C LEU A 452 -19.79 -17.50 -26.89
N ASN A 453 -19.12 -18.65 -26.90
CA ASN A 453 -18.86 -19.42 -28.11
C ASN A 453 -19.95 -20.45 -28.34
N GLY A 454 -20.41 -20.64 -29.58
CA GLY A 454 -21.42 -21.64 -29.96
C GLY A 454 -22.88 -21.19 -29.86
N LYS A 455 -23.17 -20.07 -29.19
CA LYS A 455 -24.51 -19.43 -29.12
C LYS A 455 -24.34 -17.91 -29.10
N ALA A 456 -25.34 -17.17 -29.61
CA ALA A 456 -25.34 -15.71 -29.56
C ALA A 456 -25.42 -15.20 -28.11
N LEU A 457 -24.67 -14.13 -27.79
CA LEU A 457 -24.65 -13.55 -26.45
C LEU A 457 -25.86 -12.63 -26.23
N GLU A 458 -26.71 -12.98 -25.27
CA GLU A 458 -27.85 -12.16 -24.83
C GLU A 458 -27.39 -11.18 -23.72
N ALA A 459 -27.95 -9.95 -23.70
CA ALA A 459 -27.65 -8.98 -22.64
C ALA A 459 -28.27 -9.39 -21.29
N GLY A 460 -27.59 -9.11 -20.19
CA GLY A 460 -28.07 -9.37 -18.82
C GLY A 460 -28.04 -10.84 -18.36
N LYS A 461 -27.51 -11.75 -19.19
CA LYS A 461 -27.49 -13.21 -18.95
C LYS A 461 -26.49 -13.64 -17.89
N TYR A 462 -25.24 -13.21 -18.03
CA TYR A 462 -24.13 -13.64 -17.16
C TYR A 462 -23.86 -12.56 -16.12
N GLU A 463 -23.68 -12.99 -14.87
CA GLU A 463 -23.44 -12.12 -13.71
C GLU A 463 -22.00 -12.27 -13.24
N PHE A 464 -21.37 -11.17 -12.85
CA PHE A 464 -19.98 -11.09 -12.44
C PHE A 464 -19.89 -10.43 -11.07
N GLU A 465 -19.00 -10.96 -10.23
CA GLU A 465 -18.72 -10.44 -8.90
C GLU A 465 -17.35 -9.76 -8.90
N LEU A 466 -17.30 -8.52 -8.42
CA LEU A 466 -16.09 -7.78 -8.11
C LEU A 466 -15.86 -7.86 -6.61
N LYS A 467 -14.71 -8.40 -6.19
CA LYS A 467 -14.39 -8.67 -4.78
C LYS A 467 -13.13 -7.97 -4.34
N GLU A 468 -13.11 -7.48 -3.09
CA GLU A 468 -11.93 -6.98 -2.40
C GLU A 468 -11.65 -7.92 -1.23
N GLY A 469 -10.58 -8.72 -1.35
CA GLY A 469 -10.46 -9.96 -0.57
C GLY A 469 -11.66 -10.88 -0.79
N ASP A 470 -12.30 -11.32 0.29
CA ASP A 470 -13.53 -12.14 0.23
C ASP A 470 -14.83 -11.32 0.08
N LYS A 471 -14.79 -10.00 0.27
CA LYS A 471 -15.99 -9.14 0.26
C LYS A 471 -16.38 -8.80 -1.18
N VAL A 472 -17.61 -9.14 -1.60
CA VAL A 472 -18.21 -8.58 -2.82
C VAL A 472 -18.43 -7.08 -2.62
N VAL A 473 -17.82 -6.26 -3.48
CA VAL A 473 -17.94 -4.79 -3.47
C VAL A 473 -18.87 -4.27 -4.57
N ALA A 474 -18.97 -4.97 -5.69
CA ALA A 474 -19.95 -4.69 -6.74
C ALA A 474 -20.34 -5.97 -7.51
N THR A 475 -21.49 -5.94 -8.18
CA THR A 475 -21.89 -6.95 -9.15
C THR A 475 -22.28 -6.30 -10.47
N ALA A 476 -21.95 -6.96 -11.58
CA ALA A 476 -22.24 -6.49 -12.93
C ALA A 476 -22.83 -7.60 -13.78
N LYS A 477 -23.37 -7.23 -14.94
CA LYS A 477 -23.85 -8.16 -15.97
C LYS A 477 -23.34 -7.76 -17.35
N ASN A 478 -23.25 -8.71 -18.27
CA ASN A 478 -22.83 -8.42 -19.63
C ASN A 478 -23.88 -7.60 -20.41
N ALA A 479 -23.42 -6.66 -21.23
CA ALA A 479 -24.18 -6.07 -22.32
C ALA A 479 -24.16 -6.98 -23.57
N ALA A 480 -24.88 -6.60 -24.63
CA ALA A 480 -25.03 -7.39 -25.85
C ALA A 480 -23.75 -7.51 -26.70
N ASP A 481 -22.84 -6.55 -26.58
CA ASP A 481 -21.49 -6.55 -27.16
C ASP A 481 -20.47 -7.36 -26.32
N GLY A 482 -20.91 -7.83 -25.15
CA GLY A 482 -20.09 -8.51 -24.15
C GLY A 482 -19.44 -7.62 -23.12
N THR A 483 -19.59 -6.30 -23.16
CA THR A 483 -18.97 -5.42 -22.15
C THR A 483 -19.62 -5.63 -20.78
N VAL A 484 -18.81 -5.77 -19.73
CA VAL A 484 -19.23 -5.94 -18.33
C VAL A 484 -18.70 -4.74 -17.56
N THR A 485 -19.58 -3.82 -17.17
CA THR A 485 -19.22 -2.59 -16.46
C THR A 485 -19.72 -2.67 -15.02
N PHE A 486 -18.82 -2.48 -14.05
CA PHE A 486 -19.16 -2.37 -12.63
C PHE A 486 -19.50 -0.90 -12.28
N GLU A 487 -20.27 -0.69 -11.21
CA GLU A 487 -20.46 0.65 -10.66
C GLU A 487 -19.11 1.24 -10.21
N ALA A 488 -18.96 2.57 -10.32
CA ALA A 488 -17.70 3.23 -10.03
C ALA A 488 -17.37 3.18 -8.52
N ILE A 489 -16.19 2.66 -8.17
CA ILE A 489 -15.70 2.62 -6.80
C ILE A 489 -15.21 4.01 -6.41
N GLU A 490 -15.62 4.46 -5.22
CA GLU A 490 -15.29 5.73 -4.59
C GLU A 490 -14.18 5.53 -3.55
N TYR A 491 -13.10 6.31 -3.64
CA TYR A 491 -11.93 6.21 -2.77
C TYR A 491 -11.74 7.54 -2.02
N THR A 492 -11.84 7.47 -0.70
CA THR A 492 -11.70 8.63 0.22
C THR A 492 -10.33 8.73 0.87
N ALA A 493 -9.40 7.83 0.51
CA ALA A 493 -8.02 7.81 0.98
C ALA A 493 -7.08 7.26 -0.12
N ALA A 494 -5.78 7.56 -0.01
CA ALA A 494 -4.74 6.96 -0.84
C ALA A 494 -4.38 5.54 -0.35
N GLY A 495 -4.02 4.64 -1.26
CA GLY A 495 -3.69 3.24 -0.95
C GLY A 495 -3.66 2.32 -2.18
N GLU A 496 -3.11 1.12 -2.00
CA GLU A 496 -3.20 0.04 -2.99
C GLU A 496 -4.40 -0.87 -2.70
N HIS A 497 -5.23 -1.09 -3.72
CA HIS A 497 -6.38 -1.98 -3.68
C HIS A 497 -6.21 -3.10 -4.70
N THR A 498 -6.55 -4.34 -4.33
CA THR A 498 -6.52 -5.49 -5.24
C THR A 498 -7.90 -6.11 -5.32
N TYR A 499 -8.51 -6.01 -6.50
CA TYR A 499 -9.82 -6.57 -6.78
C TYR A 499 -9.71 -7.89 -7.53
N THR A 500 -10.57 -8.85 -7.20
CA THR A 500 -10.78 -10.07 -8.00
C THR A 500 -12.09 -9.94 -8.76
N ILE A 501 -12.03 -10.06 -10.07
CA ILE A 501 -13.21 -10.25 -10.93
C ILE A 501 -13.40 -11.75 -11.16
N SER A 502 -14.63 -12.24 -10.97
CA SER A 502 -15.01 -13.62 -11.29
C SER A 502 -16.43 -13.69 -11.86
N GLU A 503 -16.66 -14.55 -12.85
CA GLU A 503 -18.01 -14.92 -13.25
C GLU A 503 -18.70 -15.74 -12.16
N LYS A 504 -20.00 -15.51 -11.99
CA LYS A 504 -20.84 -16.21 -11.04
C LYS A 504 -21.41 -17.47 -11.72
N ALA A 505 -21.18 -18.63 -11.11
CA ALA A 505 -21.61 -19.91 -11.67
C ALA A 505 -23.15 -19.93 -11.85
N GLY A 506 -23.60 -20.18 -13.08
CA GLY A 506 -25.01 -20.36 -13.43
C GLY A 506 -25.37 -21.81 -13.74
N SER A 507 -26.52 -22.00 -14.39
CA SER A 507 -27.14 -23.32 -14.61
C SER A 507 -27.80 -23.48 -15.99
N GLU A 508 -27.44 -22.66 -16.97
CA GLU A 508 -27.99 -22.77 -18.32
C GLU A 508 -27.53 -24.06 -19.01
N ALA A 509 -28.50 -24.89 -19.43
CA ALA A 509 -28.22 -26.17 -20.07
C ALA A 509 -27.40 -26.00 -21.35
N GLY A 510 -26.39 -26.86 -21.53
CA GLY A 510 -25.42 -26.77 -22.63
C GLY A 510 -24.32 -25.72 -22.45
N VAL A 511 -24.40 -24.81 -21.46
CA VAL A 511 -23.36 -23.80 -21.20
C VAL A 511 -22.33 -24.31 -20.19
N THR A 512 -21.06 -24.37 -20.60
CA THR A 512 -19.92 -24.43 -19.68
C THR A 512 -19.53 -23.01 -19.30
N TYR A 513 -19.56 -22.72 -18.00
CA TYR A 513 -19.23 -21.41 -17.44
C TYR A 513 -17.72 -21.26 -17.24
N ASP A 514 -17.21 -20.03 -17.40
CA ASP A 514 -15.84 -19.69 -17.05
C ASP A 514 -15.65 -19.72 -15.53
N THR A 515 -14.54 -20.30 -15.07
CA THR A 515 -14.18 -20.41 -13.65
C THR A 515 -12.92 -19.63 -13.29
N ALA A 516 -12.37 -18.87 -14.25
CA ALA A 516 -11.23 -17.99 -14.02
C ALA A 516 -11.51 -16.92 -12.96
N LYS A 517 -10.44 -16.49 -12.30
CA LYS A 517 -10.39 -15.32 -11.42
C LYS A 517 -9.30 -14.41 -11.93
N HIS A 518 -9.62 -13.13 -12.10
CA HIS A 518 -8.68 -12.13 -12.61
C HIS A 518 -8.45 -11.05 -11.57
N GLU A 519 -7.19 -10.87 -11.17
CA GLU A 519 -6.78 -9.77 -10.29
C GLU A 519 -6.62 -8.47 -11.08
N VAL A 520 -7.20 -7.39 -10.57
CA VAL A 520 -7.05 -6.02 -11.07
C VAL A 520 -6.54 -5.16 -9.92
N LYS A 521 -5.36 -4.56 -10.08
CA LYS A 521 -4.76 -3.70 -9.05
C LYS A 521 -5.08 -2.24 -9.34
N VAL A 522 -5.47 -1.52 -8.31
CA VAL A 522 -5.73 -0.08 -8.34
C VAL A 522 -4.81 0.59 -7.34
N ASN A 523 -3.98 1.52 -7.81
CA ASN A 523 -3.16 2.37 -6.96
C ASN A 523 -3.79 3.76 -6.89
N VAL A 524 -4.19 4.19 -5.69
CA VAL A 524 -4.80 5.49 -5.43
C VAL A 524 -3.78 6.41 -4.78
N THR A 525 -3.42 7.48 -5.48
CA THR A 525 -2.42 8.47 -5.05
C THR A 525 -3.03 9.85 -4.92
N ASP A 526 -2.61 10.63 -3.92
CA ASP A 526 -2.83 12.08 -3.89
C ASP A 526 -1.96 12.75 -4.98
N ASP A 527 -2.55 13.60 -5.83
CA ASP A 527 -1.82 14.37 -6.84
C ASP A 527 -1.01 15.54 -6.26
N GLY A 528 -1.20 15.85 -4.97
CA GLY A 528 -0.56 16.96 -4.26
C GLY A 528 -1.21 18.32 -4.53
N ALA A 529 -2.22 18.38 -5.41
CA ALA A 529 -3.10 19.50 -5.67
C ALA A 529 -4.49 19.30 -5.04
N GLY A 530 -4.60 18.40 -4.05
CA GLY A 530 -5.81 18.18 -3.26
C GLY A 530 -6.84 17.28 -3.94
N GLN A 531 -6.42 16.39 -4.85
CA GLN A 531 -7.30 15.43 -5.52
C GLN A 531 -6.67 14.03 -5.53
N LEU A 532 -7.41 13.02 -5.07
CA LEU A 532 -7.01 11.63 -5.23
C LEU A 532 -7.18 11.19 -6.70
N VAL A 533 -6.24 10.39 -7.18
CA VAL A 533 -6.19 9.83 -8.53
C VAL A 533 -6.04 8.31 -8.42
N ALA A 534 -7.03 7.58 -8.93
CA ALA A 534 -7.04 6.12 -8.95
C ALA A 534 -6.54 5.59 -10.30
N THR A 535 -5.50 4.76 -10.28
CA THR A 535 -4.82 4.24 -11.49
C THR A 535 -4.89 2.72 -11.56
N VAL A 536 -5.33 2.17 -12.70
CA VAL A 536 -5.42 0.71 -12.91
C VAL A 536 -4.10 0.16 -13.43
N THR A 537 -3.59 -0.89 -12.78
CA THR A 537 -2.51 -1.74 -13.28
C THR A 537 -3.07 -3.14 -13.50
N GLY A 538 -3.58 -3.37 -14.70
CA GLY A 538 -4.24 -4.61 -15.12
C GLY A 538 -4.93 -4.43 -16.47
N ASN A 539 -5.30 -5.53 -17.12
CA ASN A 539 -6.07 -5.54 -18.36
C ASN A 539 -7.55 -5.85 -18.07
N ASN A 540 -8.48 -5.29 -18.86
CA ASN A 540 -9.89 -5.71 -18.82
C ASN A 540 -9.96 -7.22 -19.16
N PRO A 541 -10.32 -8.10 -18.21
CA PRO A 541 -10.24 -9.54 -18.43
C PRO A 541 -11.36 -10.03 -19.35
N THR A 542 -11.13 -11.11 -20.09
CA THR A 542 -12.13 -11.71 -21.00
C THR A 542 -12.54 -13.09 -20.51
N PHE A 543 -13.76 -13.21 -20.00
CA PHE A 543 -14.38 -14.47 -19.59
C PHE A 543 -15.07 -15.13 -20.78
N THR A 544 -14.87 -16.43 -21.00
CA THR A 544 -15.34 -17.13 -22.20
C THR A 544 -16.17 -18.36 -21.84
N ASN A 545 -17.49 -18.26 -22.03
CA ASN A 545 -18.37 -19.43 -21.93
C ASN A 545 -18.37 -20.19 -23.26
N THR A 546 -18.62 -21.50 -23.19
CA THR A 546 -18.85 -22.33 -24.37
C THR A 546 -20.22 -22.98 -24.27
N TYR A 547 -20.99 -22.92 -25.35
CA TYR A 547 -22.28 -23.57 -25.48
C TYR A 547 -22.18 -24.76 -26.44
N LYS A 548 -22.74 -25.90 -26.02
CA LYS A 548 -22.91 -27.09 -26.85
C LYS A 548 -24.17 -27.83 -26.45
N ALA A 549 -25.08 -28.04 -27.40
CA ALA A 549 -26.24 -28.88 -27.18
C ALA A 549 -25.88 -30.37 -27.03
N ALA A 550 -26.65 -31.08 -26.20
CA ALA A 550 -26.59 -32.53 -26.08
C ALA A 550 -27.11 -33.23 -27.35
N SER A 551 -26.60 -34.43 -27.63
CA SER A 551 -26.99 -35.24 -28.78
C SER A 551 -28.42 -35.79 -28.66
N THR A 552 -28.97 -36.24 -29.78
CA THR A 552 -30.32 -36.83 -29.86
C THR A 552 -30.31 -38.08 -30.73
N THR A 553 -31.20 -39.03 -30.45
CA THR A 553 -31.25 -40.33 -31.14
C THR A 553 -32.59 -40.56 -31.80
N VAL A 554 -32.58 -41.07 -33.04
CA VAL A 554 -33.79 -41.37 -33.83
C VAL A 554 -33.78 -42.81 -34.30
N ASN A 555 -34.90 -43.51 -34.09
CA ASN A 555 -35.15 -44.81 -34.71
C ASN A 555 -35.88 -44.61 -36.04
N ILE A 556 -35.37 -45.23 -37.11
CA ILE A 556 -36.04 -45.30 -38.41
C ILE A 556 -36.72 -46.66 -38.54
N THR A 557 -37.92 -46.69 -39.13
CA THR A 557 -38.72 -47.91 -39.28
C THR A 557 -39.29 -48.05 -40.69
N ALA A 558 -39.72 -49.26 -41.02
CA ALA A 558 -40.54 -49.60 -42.17
C ALA A 558 -41.57 -50.67 -41.77
N THR A 559 -42.56 -50.92 -42.63
CA THR A 559 -43.55 -51.99 -42.44
C THR A 559 -43.48 -52.97 -43.61
N LYS A 560 -43.52 -54.26 -43.33
CA LYS A 560 -43.52 -55.33 -44.32
C LYS A 560 -44.87 -56.04 -44.36
N VAL A 561 -45.45 -56.10 -45.55
CA VAL A 561 -46.65 -56.89 -45.87
C VAL A 561 -46.26 -58.05 -46.79
N LEU A 562 -46.85 -59.22 -46.55
CA LEU A 562 -46.84 -60.35 -47.49
C LEU A 562 -48.30 -60.69 -47.84
N ASN A 563 -48.66 -60.52 -49.11
CA ASN A 563 -49.96 -60.93 -49.64
C ASN A 563 -49.90 -62.39 -50.10
N GLY A 564 -51.00 -63.13 -49.92
CA GLY A 564 -51.15 -64.52 -50.39
C GLY A 564 -50.57 -65.61 -49.47
N LYS A 565 -49.74 -65.26 -48.48
CA LYS A 565 -49.15 -66.17 -47.49
C LYS A 565 -48.96 -65.44 -46.16
N ALA A 566 -49.02 -66.17 -45.03
CA ALA A 566 -48.79 -65.58 -43.71
C ALA A 566 -47.33 -65.09 -43.57
N LEU A 567 -47.14 -63.91 -42.98
CA LEU A 567 -45.82 -63.35 -42.76
C LEU A 567 -45.14 -64.01 -41.55
N GLU A 568 -43.96 -64.58 -41.76
CA GLU A 568 -43.10 -65.10 -40.70
C GLU A 568 -42.05 -64.05 -40.30
N ALA A 569 -41.67 -64.01 -39.02
CA ALA A 569 -40.61 -63.13 -38.54
C ALA A 569 -39.23 -63.52 -39.09
N GLY A 570 -38.37 -62.51 -39.31
CA GLY A 570 -36.97 -62.67 -39.70
C GLY A 570 -36.75 -63.06 -41.17
N LYS A 571 -37.78 -63.11 -42.02
CA LYS A 571 -37.66 -63.64 -43.40
C LYS A 571 -37.18 -62.64 -44.43
N TYR A 572 -37.60 -61.37 -44.33
CA TYR A 572 -37.26 -60.33 -45.30
C TYR A 572 -36.29 -59.34 -44.68
N GLU A 573 -35.13 -59.16 -45.32
CA GLU A 573 -34.04 -58.28 -44.89
C GLU A 573 -34.14 -56.93 -45.60
N PHE A 574 -33.88 -55.84 -44.87
CA PHE A 574 -33.94 -54.47 -45.34
C PHE A 574 -32.61 -53.78 -45.08
N GLU A 575 -32.19 -52.92 -46.02
CA GLU A 575 -31.00 -52.10 -45.90
C GLU A 575 -31.40 -50.63 -45.71
N LEU A 576 -30.83 -49.99 -44.68
CA LEU A 576 -30.87 -48.55 -44.48
C LEU A 576 -29.56 -47.94 -45.00
N LYS A 577 -29.67 -46.95 -45.89
CA LYS A 577 -28.52 -46.34 -46.58
C LYS A 577 -28.45 -44.84 -46.34
N GLU A 578 -27.25 -44.29 -46.16
CA GLU A 578 -26.98 -42.86 -46.28
C GLU A 578 -26.22 -42.63 -47.59
N GLY A 579 -26.89 -42.03 -48.58
CA GLY A 579 -26.44 -42.06 -49.97
C GLY A 579 -26.27 -43.51 -50.47
N ASN A 580 -25.08 -43.86 -50.94
CA ASN A 580 -24.76 -45.22 -51.44
C ASN A 580 -24.25 -46.18 -50.35
N LYS A 581 -24.03 -45.71 -49.11
CA LYS A 581 -23.45 -46.53 -48.03
C LYS A 581 -24.58 -47.18 -47.21
N VAL A 582 -24.60 -48.51 -47.10
CA VAL A 582 -25.40 -49.21 -46.09
C VAL A 582 -24.86 -48.84 -44.70
N ILE A 583 -25.73 -48.32 -43.84
CA ILE A 583 -25.42 -47.91 -42.46
C ILE A 583 -26.05 -48.84 -41.41
N GLY A 584 -27.05 -49.63 -41.80
CA GLY A 584 -27.66 -50.65 -40.96
C GLY A 584 -28.53 -51.60 -41.77
N THR A 585 -28.79 -52.78 -41.22
CA THR A 585 -29.79 -53.72 -41.76
C THR A 585 -30.78 -54.13 -40.67
N ALA A 586 -31.97 -54.55 -41.09
CA ALA A 586 -33.03 -55.02 -40.20
C ALA A 586 -33.82 -56.14 -40.88
N THR A 587 -34.62 -56.88 -40.12
CA THR A 587 -35.59 -57.85 -40.66
C THR A 587 -36.99 -57.55 -40.13
N ASN A 588 -38.02 -58.08 -40.79
CA ASN A 588 -39.40 -57.93 -40.32
C ASN A 588 -39.66 -58.74 -39.05
N ALA A 589 -40.43 -58.18 -38.11
CA ALA A 589 -41.10 -58.92 -37.06
C ALA A 589 -42.38 -59.61 -37.60
N ALA A 590 -43.06 -60.39 -36.75
CA ALA A 590 -44.25 -61.17 -37.12
C ALA A 590 -45.50 -60.30 -37.41
N ASP A 591 -45.52 -59.07 -36.89
CA ASP A 591 -46.52 -58.03 -37.17
C ASP A 591 -46.19 -57.21 -38.44
N GLY A 592 -45.04 -57.48 -39.07
CA GLY A 592 -44.51 -56.71 -40.20
C GLY A 592 -43.60 -55.55 -39.81
N THR A 593 -43.42 -55.22 -38.53
CA THR A 593 -42.57 -54.08 -38.12
C THR A 593 -41.10 -54.35 -38.47
N VAL A 594 -40.47 -53.43 -39.19
CA VAL A 594 -39.02 -53.41 -39.46
C VAL A 594 -38.44 -52.21 -38.71
N ALA A 595 -37.53 -52.43 -37.77
CA ALA A 595 -36.89 -51.36 -37.00
C ALA A 595 -35.37 -51.43 -37.14
N PHE A 596 -34.75 -50.31 -37.51
CA PHE A 596 -33.30 -50.17 -37.54
C PHE A 596 -32.78 -49.66 -36.18
N GLU A 597 -31.49 -49.85 -35.92
CA GLU A 597 -30.83 -49.29 -34.73
C GLU A 597 -30.90 -47.75 -34.73
N GLY A 598 -30.97 -47.16 -33.53
CA GLY A 598 -31.13 -45.72 -33.36
C GLY A 598 -29.89 -44.93 -33.75
N ILE A 599 -30.04 -43.97 -34.66
CA ILE A 599 -28.97 -43.09 -35.13
C ILE A 599 -28.82 -41.91 -34.15
N GLU A 600 -27.62 -41.73 -33.59
CA GLU A 600 -27.27 -40.59 -32.73
C GLU A 600 -26.71 -39.41 -33.54
N TYR A 601 -27.30 -38.23 -33.38
CA TYR A 601 -26.88 -36.98 -34.00
C TYR A 601 -26.23 -36.07 -32.96
N LYS A 602 -24.98 -35.66 -33.23
CA LYS A 602 -24.15 -34.84 -32.33
C LYS A 602 -24.06 -33.37 -32.75
N GLU A 603 -24.60 -33.03 -33.92
CA GLU A 603 -24.62 -31.69 -34.52
C GLU A 603 -25.98 -31.47 -35.21
N ALA A 604 -26.37 -30.21 -35.41
CA ALA A 604 -27.59 -29.87 -36.15
C ALA A 604 -27.37 -30.00 -37.67
N GLY A 605 -28.37 -30.51 -38.39
CA GLY A 605 -28.22 -30.89 -39.80
C GLY A 605 -29.50 -31.44 -40.43
N SER A 606 -29.42 -31.85 -41.69
CA SER A 606 -30.50 -32.52 -42.40
C SER A 606 -29.95 -33.75 -43.10
N HIS A 607 -30.42 -34.92 -42.70
CA HIS A 607 -29.99 -36.21 -43.21
C HIS A 607 -31.13 -36.87 -43.98
N THR A 608 -30.80 -37.61 -45.03
CA THR A 608 -31.77 -38.34 -45.84
C THR A 608 -31.26 -39.76 -46.05
N TYR A 609 -32.06 -40.71 -45.60
CA TYR A 609 -31.75 -42.14 -45.63
C TYR A 609 -32.66 -42.84 -46.63
N THR A 610 -32.13 -43.81 -47.37
CA THR A 610 -32.91 -44.64 -48.29
C THR A 610 -33.08 -46.04 -47.70
N ILE A 611 -34.33 -46.47 -47.53
CA ILE A 611 -34.69 -47.85 -47.18
C ILE A 611 -34.96 -48.63 -48.46
N SER A 612 -34.46 -49.86 -48.52
CA SER A 612 -34.76 -50.82 -49.59
C SER A 612 -34.86 -52.24 -49.05
N GLU A 613 -35.84 -53.02 -49.50
CA GLU A 613 -35.82 -54.48 -49.32
C GLU A 613 -34.65 -55.09 -50.11
N LYS A 614 -34.03 -56.11 -49.53
CA LYS A 614 -32.95 -56.89 -50.15
C LYS A 614 -33.56 -58.03 -50.94
N ALA A 615 -33.20 -58.14 -52.22
CA ALA A 615 -33.76 -59.17 -53.11
C ALA A 615 -33.41 -60.58 -52.61
N GLY A 616 -34.44 -61.39 -52.34
CA GLY A 616 -34.30 -62.81 -52.00
C GLY A 616 -34.69 -63.75 -53.14
N SER A 617 -34.98 -65.01 -52.81
CA SER A 617 -35.24 -66.08 -53.79
C SER A 617 -36.27 -67.11 -53.29
N GLU A 618 -37.22 -66.73 -52.44
CA GLU A 618 -38.33 -67.60 -52.03
C GLU A 618 -39.25 -67.91 -53.22
N ALA A 619 -39.53 -69.20 -53.46
CA ALA A 619 -40.37 -69.64 -54.57
C ALA A 619 -41.82 -69.16 -54.41
N GLY A 620 -42.43 -68.70 -55.51
CA GLY A 620 -43.75 -68.07 -55.53
C GLY A 620 -43.79 -66.62 -55.04
N VAL A 621 -42.71 -66.08 -54.43
CA VAL A 621 -42.69 -64.71 -53.91
C VAL A 621 -42.13 -63.71 -54.93
N THR A 622 -42.95 -62.71 -55.27
CA THR A 622 -42.49 -61.47 -55.89
C THR A 622 -42.06 -60.50 -54.79
N TYR A 623 -40.76 -60.16 -54.79
CA TYR A 623 -40.15 -59.21 -53.86
C TYR A 623 -40.41 -57.76 -54.28
N ASP A 624 -40.57 -56.86 -53.29
CA ASP A 624 -40.64 -55.42 -53.53
C ASP A 624 -39.28 -54.89 -54.04
N LYS A 625 -39.35 -53.88 -54.91
CA LYS A 625 -38.18 -53.23 -55.55
C LYS A 625 -38.24 -51.70 -55.43
N SER A 626 -39.22 -51.18 -54.69
CA SER A 626 -39.29 -49.79 -54.31
C SER A 626 -38.08 -49.40 -53.45
N THR A 627 -37.79 -48.09 -53.44
CA THR A 627 -36.90 -47.48 -52.45
C THR A 627 -37.62 -46.28 -51.87
N HIS A 628 -37.49 -46.10 -50.56
CA HIS A 628 -38.20 -45.04 -49.82
C HIS A 628 -37.20 -44.18 -49.08
N ASN A 629 -37.31 -42.86 -49.24
CA ASN A 629 -36.46 -41.91 -48.53
C ASN A 629 -37.13 -41.45 -47.24
N VAL A 630 -36.39 -41.48 -46.14
CA VAL A 630 -36.77 -40.96 -44.83
C VAL A 630 -35.84 -39.79 -44.50
N THR A 631 -36.40 -38.63 -44.16
CA THR A 631 -35.60 -37.43 -43.88
C THR A 631 -35.62 -37.13 -42.38
N VAL A 632 -34.43 -36.99 -41.78
CA VAL A 632 -34.25 -36.59 -40.38
C VAL A 632 -33.66 -35.17 -40.34
N LYS A 633 -34.43 -34.21 -39.85
CA LYS A 633 -33.99 -32.83 -39.64
C LYS A 633 -33.68 -32.61 -38.17
N VAL A 634 -32.42 -32.34 -37.86
CA VAL A 634 -31.91 -32.09 -36.51
C VAL A 634 -31.69 -30.59 -36.33
N VAL A 635 -32.29 -30.00 -35.30
CA VAL A 635 -32.13 -28.59 -34.94
C VAL A 635 -31.70 -28.46 -33.48
N ASP A 636 -30.94 -27.42 -33.17
CA ASP A 636 -30.74 -27.01 -31.78
C ASP A 636 -32.00 -26.29 -31.28
N ASN A 637 -32.48 -26.63 -30.08
CA ASN A 637 -33.64 -25.96 -29.48
C ASN A 637 -33.30 -24.66 -28.72
N GLY A 638 -32.02 -24.28 -28.65
CA GLY A 638 -31.51 -23.10 -27.95
C GLY A 638 -31.44 -23.24 -26.42
N ALA A 639 -31.86 -24.38 -25.89
CA ALA A 639 -31.93 -24.76 -24.49
C ALA A 639 -31.03 -25.97 -24.15
N GLY A 640 -29.95 -26.15 -24.92
CA GLY A 640 -28.91 -27.14 -24.63
C GLY A 640 -29.18 -28.56 -25.14
N GLN A 641 -30.15 -28.77 -26.04
CA GLN A 641 -30.52 -30.10 -26.53
C GLN A 641 -30.86 -30.08 -28.03
N LEU A 642 -30.25 -30.98 -28.80
CA LEU A 642 -30.66 -31.21 -30.19
C LEU A 642 -32.02 -31.92 -30.23
N VAL A 643 -32.87 -31.52 -31.16
CA VAL A 643 -34.20 -32.10 -31.40
C VAL A 643 -34.29 -32.51 -32.85
N ALA A 644 -34.67 -33.76 -33.08
CA ALA A 644 -34.81 -34.33 -34.42
C ALA A 644 -36.28 -34.53 -34.80
N THR A 645 -36.63 -34.14 -36.02
CA THR A 645 -37.94 -34.38 -36.65
C THR A 645 -37.76 -35.33 -37.82
N VAL A 646 -38.60 -36.37 -37.90
CA VAL A 646 -38.56 -37.36 -38.98
C VAL A 646 -39.75 -37.17 -39.91
N THR A 647 -39.49 -37.18 -41.21
CA THR A 647 -40.50 -37.12 -42.29
C THR A 647 -40.42 -38.39 -43.13
N ASP A 648 -41.57 -38.87 -43.61
CA ASP A 648 -41.73 -40.05 -44.48
C ASP A 648 -41.26 -41.38 -43.86
N ASN A 649 -41.16 -41.43 -42.52
CA ASN A 649 -40.85 -42.65 -41.77
C ASN A 649 -41.95 -43.72 -41.87
N ASN A 650 -41.59 -44.98 -41.65
CA ASN A 650 -42.47 -46.13 -41.75
C ASN A 650 -43.14 -46.37 -43.13
N PRO A 651 -42.39 -46.36 -44.24
CA PRO A 651 -42.90 -46.79 -45.55
C PRO A 651 -43.29 -48.28 -45.55
N ILE A 652 -44.21 -48.66 -46.44
CA ILE A 652 -44.74 -50.02 -46.54
C ILE A 652 -44.14 -50.72 -47.77
N PHE A 653 -43.43 -51.83 -47.56
CA PHE A 653 -42.95 -52.73 -48.60
C PHE A 653 -43.86 -53.96 -48.70
N THR A 654 -44.29 -54.33 -49.90
CA THR A 654 -45.32 -55.37 -50.12
C THR A 654 -44.81 -56.49 -51.02
N ASN A 655 -44.56 -57.67 -50.44
CA ASN A 655 -44.34 -58.89 -51.21
C ASN A 655 -45.68 -59.53 -51.58
N THR A 656 -45.71 -60.24 -52.70
CA THR A 656 -46.88 -61.03 -53.11
C THR A 656 -46.45 -62.46 -53.41
N TYR A 657 -47.07 -63.41 -52.71
CA TYR A 657 -46.90 -64.84 -52.92
C TYR A 657 -48.04 -65.39 -53.81
N VAL A 658 -47.68 -66.15 -54.84
CA VAL A 658 -48.61 -66.91 -55.69
C VAL A 658 -48.03 -68.31 -55.92
N ALA A 659 -48.82 -69.34 -55.63
CA ALA A 659 -48.44 -70.72 -55.93
C ALA A 659 -48.61 -71.03 -57.43
N SER A 660 -47.65 -71.76 -58.00
CA SER A 660 -47.66 -72.19 -59.40
C SER A 660 -48.79 -73.19 -59.66
N SER A 661 -49.42 -73.12 -60.84
CA SER A 661 -50.50 -74.02 -61.24
C SER A 661 -50.06 -75.48 -61.39
N THR A 662 -51.03 -76.38 -61.39
CA THR A 662 -50.84 -77.84 -61.56
C THR A 662 -51.93 -78.40 -62.48
N GLN A 663 -51.78 -79.63 -62.98
CA GLN A 663 -52.71 -80.21 -63.97
C GLN A 663 -53.12 -81.65 -63.62
N VAL A 664 -54.36 -82.03 -63.95
CA VAL A 664 -54.88 -83.40 -63.77
C VAL A 664 -55.49 -83.94 -65.07
N THR A 665 -55.12 -85.16 -65.44
CA THR A 665 -55.71 -85.91 -66.56
C THR A 665 -56.83 -86.82 -66.06
N PHE A 666 -58.01 -86.70 -66.68
CA PHE A 666 -59.17 -87.56 -66.37
C PHE A 666 -59.21 -88.75 -67.32
N THR A 667 -59.58 -89.92 -66.79
CA THR A 667 -59.75 -91.15 -67.57
C THR A 667 -60.98 -91.94 -67.12
N ALA A 668 -61.43 -92.86 -67.95
CA ALA A 668 -62.41 -93.91 -67.64
C ALA A 668 -62.10 -95.17 -68.46
N LYS A 669 -62.77 -96.28 -68.15
CA LYS A 669 -62.67 -97.54 -68.89
C LYS A 669 -64.03 -97.99 -69.37
N LYS A 670 -64.19 -98.17 -70.68
CA LYS A 670 -65.37 -98.75 -71.31
C LYS A 670 -65.27 -100.28 -71.40
N VAL A 671 -66.36 -100.96 -71.06
CA VAL A 671 -66.61 -102.37 -71.36
C VAL A 671 -67.92 -102.50 -72.16
N LEU A 672 -67.96 -103.44 -73.10
CA LEU A 672 -69.16 -103.93 -73.77
C LEU A 672 -69.30 -105.43 -73.50
N GLU A 673 -70.40 -105.84 -72.89
CA GLU A 673 -70.74 -107.25 -72.67
C GLU A 673 -71.54 -107.81 -73.86
N GLY A 674 -71.27 -109.06 -74.23
CA GLY A 674 -72.02 -109.78 -75.28
C GLY A 674 -71.60 -109.44 -76.71
N LYS A 675 -70.65 -108.53 -76.92
CA LYS A 675 -70.08 -108.18 -78.23
C LYS A 675 -68.69 -107.57 -78.06
N GLU A 676 -67.82 -107.70 -79.07
CA GLU A 676 -66.51 -107.05 -79.09
C GLU A 676 -66.65 -105.52 -79.15
N LEU A 677 -65.85 -104.81 -78.34
CA LEU A 677 -65.84 -103.34 -78.27
C LEU A 677 -65.00 -102.76 -79.42
N VAL A 678 -65.62 -101.95 -80.28
CA VAL A 678 -64.91 -101.30 -81.39
C VAL A 678 -64.32 -99.96 -80.91
N LYS A 679 -63.15 -99.58 -81.43
CA LYS A 679 -62.58 -98.24 -81.19
C LYS A 679 -63.53 -97.15 -81.69
N ASP A 680 -63.65 -96.10 -80.90
CA ASP A 680 -64.49 -94.91 -81.13
C ASP A 680 -66.00 -95.16 -81.22
N GLN A 681 -66.47 -96.33 -80.76
CA GLN A 681 -67.89 -96.71 -80.77
C GLN A 681 -68.72 -95.87 -79.78
N PHE A 682 -68.29 -95.79 -78.52
CA PHE A 682 -69.00 -95.08 -77.47
C PHE A 682 -68.35 -93.74 -77.15
N LYS A 683 -69.20 -92.74 -76.85
CA LYS A 683 -68.81 -91.37 -76.54
C LYS A 683 -69.08 -91.07 -75.06
N PHE A 684 -68.15 -90.36 -74.44
CA PHE A 684 -68.18 -89.97 -73.03
C PHE A 684 -68.06 -88.46 -72.91
N GLU A 685 -68.75 -87.90 -71.93
CA GLU A 685 -68.73 -86.49 -71.58
C GLU A 685 -68.13 -86.34 -70.19
N LEU A 686 -67.05 -85.57 -70.09
CA LEU A 686 -66.57 -85.03 -68.82
C LEU A 686 -67.36 -83.75 -68.58
N LYS A 687 -68.00 -83.66 -67.41
CA LYS A 687 -68.88 -82.57 -67.01
C LYS A 687 -68.40 -81.91 -65.74
N GLU A 688 -68.62 -80.60 -65.66
CA GLU A 688 -68.47 -79.78 -64.46
C GLU A 688 -69.87 -79.26 -64.10
N GLY A 689 -70.47 -79.82 -63.03
CA GLY A 689 -71.92 -79.73 -62.85
C GLY A 689 -72.67 -80.36 -64.05
N ASP A 690 -73.62 -79.62 -64.63
CA ASP A 690 -74.34 -80.04 -65.84
C ASP A 690 -73.65 -79.65 -67.16
N LYS A 691 -72.56 -78.85 -67.11
CA LYS A 691 -71.86 -78.36 -68.29
C LYS A 691 -70.88 -79.42 -68.80
N VAL A 692 -71.04 -79.88 -70.04
CA VAL A 692 -70.01 -80.63 -70.76
C VAL A 692 -68.79 -79.74 -70.98
N ILE A 693 -67.61 -80.18 -70.51
CA ILE A 693 -66.35 -79.43 -70.65
C ILE A 693 -65.39 -80.06 -71.67
N GLU A 694 -65.47 -81.38 -71.88
CA GLU A 694 -64.73 -82.12 -72.91
C GLU A 694 -65.52 -83.39 -73.26
N THR A 695 -65.37 -83.89 -74.49
CA THR A 695 -65.89 -85.22 -74.86
C THR A 695 -64.82 -86.10 -75.48
N ALA A 696 -64.75 -87.35 -75.05
CA ALA A 696 -63.82 -88.36 -75.54
C ALA A 696 -64.58 -89.60 -76.04
N THR A 697 -63.88 -90.51 -76.70
CA THR A 697 -64.38 -91.82 -77.15
C THR A 697 -63.50 -92.93 -76.58
N ASN A 698 -63.98 -94.19 -76.60
CA ASN A 698 -63.15 -95.32 -76.17
C ASN A 698 -62.08 -95.69 -77.21
N ALA A 699 -60.88 -96.01 -76.74
CA ALA A 699 -59.91 -96.79 -77.51
C ALA A 699 -60.32 -98.27 -77.60
N ALA A 700 -59.59 -99.07 -78.38
CA ALA A 700 -59.89 -100.50 -78.62
C ALA A 700 -59.72 -101.38 -77.37
N ASP A 701 -58.91 -100.96 -76.40
CA ASP A 701 -58.73 -101.59 -75.09
C ASP A 701 -59.80 -101.14 -74.06
N GLY A 702 -60.71 -100.27 -74.48
CA GLY A 702 -61.70 -99.61 -73.65
C GLY A 702 -61.23 -98.33 -72.97
N THR A 703 -59.96 -97.92 -73.06
CA THR A 703 -59.47 -96.73 -72.36
C THR A 703 -60.08 -95.45 -72.94
N VAL A 704 -60.63 -94.60 -72.08
CA VAL A 704 -61.15 -93.26 -72.38
C VAL A 704 -60.24 -92.26 -71.67
N THR A 705 -59.68 -91.30 -72.40
CA THR A 705 -58.78 -90.28 -71.84
C THR A 705 -59.23 -88.89 -72.30
N PHE A 706 -59.43 -87.99 -71.35
CA PHE A 706 -59.73 -86.58 -71.59
C PHE A 706 -58.44 -85.76 -71.58
N LYS A 707 -58.48 -84.52 -72.09
CA LYS A 707 -57.34 -83.59 -71.93
C LYS A 707 -57.07 -83.31 -70.44
N ALA A 708 -55.82 -82.97 -70.12
CA ALA A 708 -55.50 -82.46 -68.79
C ALA A 708 -56.19 -81.11 -68.54
N ILE A 709 -56.65 -80.88 -67.32
CA ILE A 709 -57.22 -79.61 -66.86
C ILE A 709 -56.19 -78.91 -65.97
N ASP A 710 -55.93 -77.63 -66.24
CA ASP A 710 -55.08 -76.77 -65.42
C ASP A 710 -55.85 -76.20 -64.21
N PHE A 711 -55.30 -76.39 -63.02
CA PHE A 711 -55.77 -75.86 -61.76
C PHE A 711 -54.84 -74.71 -61.32
N ALA A 712 -55.30 -73.49 -61.56
CA ALA A 712 -54.59 -72.26 -61.21
C ALA A 712 -54.90 -71.72 -59.80
N ASN A 713 -55.82 -72.38 -59.07
CA ASN A 713 -56.21 -72.01 -57.70
C ASN A 713 -56.34 -73.26 -56.84
N ALA A 714 -56.12 -73.12 -55.53
CA ALA A 714 -56.47 -74.15 -54.55
C ALA A 714 -58.00 -74.24 -54.39
N GLY A 715 -58.51 -75.44 -54.11
CA GLY A 715 -59.95 -75.72 -54.01
C GLY A 715 -60.28 -77.19 -54.22
N VAL A 716 -61.55 -77.56 -54.01
CA VAL A 716 -62.07 -78.89 -54.33
C VAL A 716 -62.96 -78.76 -55.56
N TYR A 717 -62.65 -79.54 -56.60
CA TYR A 717 -63.30 -79.50 -57.90
C TYR A 717 -63.93 -80.85 -58.20
N THR A 718 -65.22 -80.86 -58.50
CA THR A 718 -66.00 -82.09 -58.70
C THR A 718 -66.50 -82.17 -60.14
N TYR A 719 -66.08 -83.23 -60.82
CA TYR A 719 -66.41 -83.55 -62.20
C TYR A 719 -67.27 -84.81 -62.27
N THR A 720 -68.06 -84.96 -63.33
CA THR A 720 -68.81 -86.20 -63.60
C THR A 720 -68.42 -86.74 -64.97
N ILE A 721 -68.06 -88.02 -65.05
CA ILE A 721 -67.96 -88.75 -66.32
C ILE A 721 -69.30 -89.47 -66.56
N THR A 722 -69.90 -89.22 -67.73
CA THR A 722 -71.12 -89.91 -68.19
C THR A 722 -70.96 -90.39 -69.61
N GLU A 723 -71.52 -91.55 -69.93
CA GLU A 723 -71.68 -92.00 -71.31
C GLU A 723 -72.83 -91.27 -72.03
N VAL A 724 -72.73 -91.19 -73.36
CA VAL A 724 -73.79 -90.67 -74.23
C VAL A 724 -74.55 -91.85 -74.84
N ASP A 725 -75.84 -91.92 -74.55
CA ASP A 725 -76.78 -92.84 -75.22
C ASP A 725 -76.88 -92.51 -76.73
N SER A 726 -76.12 -93.25 -77.54
CA SER A 726 -76.16 -93.19 -79.01
C SER A 726 -77.27 -94.04 -79.62
N LYS A 727 -78.06 -94.76 -78.81
CA LYS A 727 -79.21 -95.59 -79.21
C LYS A 727 -78.89 -96.65 -80.26
N GLU A 728 -77.73 -97.30 -80.15
CA GLU A 728 -77.42 -98.50 -80.94
C GLU A 728 -78.45 -99.59 -80.64
N GLU A 729 -79.05 -100.16 -81.69
CA GLU A 729 -80.01 -101.26 -81.53
C GLU A 729 -79.38 -102.43 -80.76
N ASN A 730 -80.19 -103.03 -79.89
CA ASN A 730 -79.81 -104.16 -79.04
C ASN A 730 -78.74 -103.87 -77.97
N VAL A 731 -78.30 -102.62 -77.78
CA VAL A 731 -77.39 -102.21 -76.70
C VAL A 731 -78.16 -101.57 -75.54
N THR A 732 -77.96 -102.11 -74.33
CA THR A 732 -78.32 -101.44 -73.07
C THR A 732 -77.13 -100.62 -72.59
N TYR A 733 -77.34 -99.32 -72.36
CA TYR A 733 -76.29 -98.38 -71.98
C TYR A 733 -76.14 -98.25 -70.46
N ASP A 734 -74.94 -97.93 -70.01
CA ASP A 734 -74.69 -97.53 -68.62
C ASP A 734 -75.22 -96.10 -68.39
N THR A 735 -76.14 -95.95 -67.44
CA THR A 735 -76.73 -94.65 -67.06
C THR A 735 -76.08 -94.06 -65.80
N THR A 736 -75.00 -94.65 -65.31
CA THR A 736 -74.33 -94.23 -64.07
C THR A 736 -73.58 -92.91 -64.26
N LYS A 737 -73.76 -91.98 -63.31
CA LYS A 737 -72.92 -90.79 -63.17
C LYS A 737 -71.70 -91.14 -62.31
N HIS A 738 -70.51 -91.13 -62.89
CA HIS A 738 -69.28 -91.40 -62.15
C HIS A 738 -68.61 -90.10 -61.73
N GLU A 739 -68.61 -89.83 -60.43
CA GLU A 739 -68.02 -88.61 -59.87
C GLU A 739 -66.49 -88.75 -59.69
N VAL A 740 -65.77 -87.71 -60.11
CA VAL A 740 -64.32 -87.57 -59.92
C VAL A 740 -64.05 -86.27 -59.18
N THR A 741 -63.45 -86.35 -58.01
CA THR A 741 -63.09 -85.18 -57.20
C THR A 741 -61.58 -84.95 -57.24
N VAL A 742 -61.18 -83.72 -57.54
CA VAL A 742 -59.81 -83.21 -57.47
C VAL A 742 -59.73 -82.21 -56.33
N GLU A 743 -58.96 -82.54 -55.29
CA GLU A 743 -58.57 -81.61 -54.24
C GLU A 743 -57.21 -80.98 -54.61
N VAL A 744 -57.15 -79.65 -54.64
CA VAL A 744 -55.96 -78.86 -54.98
C VAL A 744 -55.58 -78.02 -53.78
N VAL A 745 -54.36 -78.20 -53.27
CA VAL A 745 -53.83 -77.46 -52.12
C VAL A 745 -52.49 -76.81 -52.46
N ASP A 746 -52.18 -75.69 -51.82
CA ASP A 746 -50.83 -75.13 -51.86
C ASP A 746 -49.91 -75.90 -50.92
N ASN A 747 -48.70 -76.24 -51.38
CA ASN A 747 -47.67 -76.86 -50.56
C ASN A 747 -46.87 -75.86 -49.69
N GLY A 748 -47.12 -74.55 -49.84
CA GLY A 748 -46.46 -73.47 -49.09
C GLY A 748 -45.04 -73.12 -49.57
N ALA A 749 -44.56 -73.84 -50.60
CA ALA A 749 -43.28 -73.69 -51.27
C ALA A 749 -43.41 -73.19 -52.72
N GLY A 750 -44.53 -72.53 -53.05
CA GLY A 750 -44.76 -71.88 -54.35
C GLY A 750 -45.39 -72.78 -55.42
N GLN A 751 -46.03 -73.89 -55.07
CA GLN A 751 -46.65 -74.81 -56.03
C GLN A 751 -47.93 -75.47 -55.48
N LEU A 752 -48.99 -75.46 -56.30
CA LEU A 752 -50.19 -76.23 -56.07
C LEU A 752 -49.96 -77.72 -56.34
N VAL A 753 -50.54 -78.59 -55.50
CA VAL A 753 -50.47 -80.05 -55.62
C VAL A 753 -51.87 -80.66 -55.55
N THR A 754 -52.09 -81.79 -56.22
CA THR A 754 -53.43 -82.39 -56.42
C THR A 754 -53.56 -83.78 -55.81
N THR A 755 -54.65 -84.03 -55.11
CA THR A 755 -55.17 -85.36 -54.74
C THR A 755 -56.40 -85.67 -55.59
N VAL A 756 -56.49 -86.87 -56.17
CA VAL A 756 -57.56 -87.22 -57.14
C VAL A 756 -58.26 -88.51 -56.70
N THR A 757 -59.59 -88.45 -56.58
CA THR A 757 -60.45 -89.57 -56.12
C THR A 757 -61.56 -89.84 -57.13
N GLY A 758 -61.88 -91.12 -57.38
CA GLY A 758 -62.94 -91.55 -58.30
C GLY A 758 -62.55 -91.63 -59.78
N ASN A 759 -61.37 -91.14 -60.16
CA ASN A 759 -60.86 -91.18 -61.54
C ASN A 759 -60.65 -92.63 -62.04
N ASN A 760 -60.71 -92.81 -63.36
CA ASN A 760 -60.73 -94.12 -64.03
C ASN A 760 -61.90 -95.07 -63.64
N PRO A 761 -63.17 -94.61 -63.61
CA PRO A 761 -64.32 -95.49 -63.39
C PRO A 761 -64.47 -96.49 -64.55
N THR A 762 -65.03 -97.67 -64.26
CA THR A 762 -65.43 -98.63 -65.31
C THR A 762 -66.92 -98.47 -65.61
N ILE A 763 -67.26 -98.38 -66.90
CA ILE A 763 -68.58 -98.07 -67.44
C ILE A 763 -68.98 -99.21 -68.40
N THR A 764 -70.14 -99.84 -68.25
CA THR A 764 -70.43 -101.15 -68.90
C THR A 764 -71.75 -101.18 -69.67
N ASN A 765 -71.68 -101.36 -70.99
CA ASN A 765 -72.87 -101.62 -71.83
C ASN A 765 -73.08 -103.12 -72.03
N LYS A 766 -74.29 -103.51 -72.46
CA LYS A 766 -74.65 -104.92 -72.71
C LYS A 766 -75.47 -105.11 -73.98
N TYR A 767 -75.04 -106.03 -74.84
CA TYR A 767 -75.70 -106.42 -76.09
C TYR A 767 -76.64 -107.64 -75.90
N THR A 768 -77.74 -107.78 -76.66
CA THR A 768 -78.71 -108.90 -76.55
C THR A 768 -79.44 -109.23 -77.88
N GLU A 769 -79.71 -110.50 -78.20
CA GLU A 769 -80.14 -110.95 -79.56
C GLU A 769 -81.63 -111.45 -79.64
N PRO A 770 -82.39 -111.23 -80.74
CA PRO A 770 -83.85 -111.49 -80.85
C PRO A 770 -84.29 -112.92 -81.30
N LYS A 771 -85.62 -113.20 -81.34
CA LYS A 771 -86.22 -114.57 -81.45
C LYS A 771 -87.51 -114.67 -82.34
N LYS A 772 -88.00 -115.89 -82.67
CA LYS A 772 -89.02 -116.18 -83.75
C LYS A 772 -89.90 -117.45 -83.52
N GLU A 773 -90.94 -117.71 -84.35
CA GLU A 773 -91.96 -118.79 -84.23
C GLU A 773 -92.24 -119.59 -85.54
N GLU A 774 -92.99 -120.73 -85.49
CA GLU A 774 -93.32 -121.67 -86.60
C GLU A 774 -94.80 -122.18 -86.58
N PRO A 775 -95.31 -122.75 -87.70
CA PRO A 775 -95.32 -124.24 -87.92
C PRO A 775 -95.11 -124.64 -89.43
N LYS A 776 -95.02 -125.91 -89.91
CA LYS A 776 -95.09 -127.29 -89.36
C LYS A 776 -94.45 -128.35 -90.33
N GLU A 777 -94.44 -129.63 -89.90
CA GLU A 777 -94.62 -130.95 -90.61
C GLU A 777 -94.91 -130.99 -92.14
N ASP A 778 -94.70 -132.07 -92.94
CA ASP A 778 -94.03 -133.41 -92.87
C ASP A 778 -94.47 -134.20 -94.17
N PRO A 779 -93.88 -135.33 -94.66
CA PRO A 779 -92.54 -135.98 -94.57
C PRO A 779 -91.80 -135.89 -95.96
N LYS A 780 -90.89 -136.76 -96.48
CA LYS A 780 -90.20 -138.03 -96.12
C LYS A 780 -88.95 -138.25 -97.02
N GLY A 781 -88.02 -139.14 -96.64
CA GLY A 781 -87.24 -139.97 -97.61
C GLY A 781 -85.72 -140.17 -97.38
N GLU A 782 -85.35 -141.17 -96.58
CA GLU A 782 -84.01 -141.85 -96.51
C GLU A 782 -82.74 -141.05 -96.01
N GLN A 783 -81.54 -141.63 -96.16
CA GLN A 783 -80.39 -141.69 -95.18
C GLN A 783 -79.00 -141.26 -95.77
N PRO A 784 -77.80 -141.27 -95.08
CA PRO A 784 -77.38 -141.01 -93.66
C PRO A 784 -75.95 -140.38 -93.37
N LYS A 785 -75.64 -140.00 -92.08
CA LYS A 785 -74.35 -140.14 -91.28
C LYS A 785 -73.06 -139.23 -91.41
N GLY A 786 -72.46 -138.77 -90.27
CA GLY A 786 -70.98 -138.84 -89.98
C GLY A 786 -70.09 -137.72 -89.33
N ASP A 787 -69.86 -137.75 -87.98
CA ASP A 787 -68.61 -137.57 -87.13
C ASP A 787 -67.70 -136.27 -87.01
N LEU A 788 -66.66 -136.29 -86.11
CA LEU A 788 -65.97 -135.18 -85.33
C LEU A 788 -64.38 -135.31 -85.29
N PRO A 789 -63.47 -134.72 -84.40
CA PRO A 789 -63.51 -133.82 -83.17
C PRO A 789 -62.29 -132.79 -82.93
N ASN A 790 -62.05 -132.33 -81.65
CA ASN A 790 -60.80 -131.73 -81.00
C ASN A 790 -60.35 -130.24 -81.27
N THR A 791 -59.45 -129.47 -80.56
CA THR A 791 -58.75 -129.30 -79.21
C THR A 791 -57.90 -127.97 -79.21
N GLY A 792 -57.30 -127.30 -78.18
CA GLY A 792 -57.27 -127.33 -76.68
C GLY A 792 -55.94 -126.81 -75.99
N GLY A 793 -55.95 -125.85 -75.02
CA GLY A 793 -54.82 -125.40 -74.10
C GLY A 793 -54.40 -123.88 -74.15
N ALA A 794 -53.66 -123.21 -73.22
CA ALA A 794 -53.26 -123.42 -71.79
C ALA A 794 -52.54 -122.19 -71.06
N ASP A 795 -52.80 -121.99 -69.74
CA ASP A 795 -51.98 -121.55 -68.54
C ASP A 795 -51.10 -120.25 -68.33
N PHE A 796 -50.91 -119.93 -67.02
CA PHE A 796 -49.76 -119.29 -66.28
C PHE A 796 -49.80 -117.85 -65.64
N THR A 797 -48.67 -117.39 -65.07
CA THR A 797 -48.48 -116.77 -63.71
C THR A 797 -47.11 -116.04 -63.54
N ALA A 798 -46.68 -115.29 -62.49
CA ALA A 798 -47.24 -114.52 -61.32
C ALA A 798 -46.04 -113.87 -60.50
N PHE A 799 -46.26 -113.41 -59.23
CA PHE A 799 -45.27 -112.95 -58.20
C PHE A 799 -44.52 -111.58 -58.44
N SER A 800 -43.87 -110.88 -57.48
CA SER A 800 -44.09 -110.62 -56.01
C SER A 800 -43.07 -109.64 -55.37
N THR A 801 -43.50 -108.84 -54.37
CA THR A 801 -42.83 -108.36 -53.11
C THR A 801 -41.30 -108.15 -52.94
N ILE A 802 -40.93 -107.11 -52.13
CA ILE A 802 -39.94 -106.99 -51.00
C ILE A 802 -39.29 -105.58 -51.05
N LEU A 803 -39.14 -104.68 -50.06
CA LEU A 803 -39.11 -104.57 -48.57
C LEU A 803 -37.77 -103.92 -48.12
N GLY A 804 -37.81 -102.91 -47.23
CA GLY A 804 -36.65 -102.26 -46.56
C GLY A 804 -36.97 -100.78 -46.24
N LEU A 805 -37.00 -100.25 -45.00
CA LEU A 805 -36.10 -100.30 -43.83
C LEU A 805 -34.75 -99.59 -44.10
N VAL A 806 -34.21 -98.71 -43.23
CA VAL A 806 -34.53 -98.42 -41.81
C VAL A 806 -34.13 -96.99 -41.35
N LEU A 807 -34.40 -96.68 -40.06
CA LEU A 807 -33.92 -95.62 -39.16
C LEU A 807 -32.49 -95.05 -39.47
N ALA A 808 -32.05 -93.87 -39.00
CA ALA A 808 -32.14 -93.36 -37.63
C ALA A 808 -31.81 -91.86 -37.46
N ALA A 809 -31.99 -91.33 -36.25
CA ALA A 809 -31.66 -89.95 -35.85
C ALA A 809 -30.22 -89.79 -35.32
N LEU A 810 -29.75 -88.55 -35.21
CA LEU A 810 -28.59 -88.17 -34.38
C LEU A 810 -28.78 -86.75 -33.82
N ALA A 811 -28.28 -86.51 -32.60
CA ALA A 811 -28.39 -85.24 -31.89
C ALA A 811 -27.05 -84.48 -31.86
N GLY A 812 -27.11 -83.15 -31.87
CA GLY A 812 -25.95 -82.25 -31.71
C GLY A 812 -26.13 -81.34 -30.50
N LEU A 813 -25.22 -81.46 -29.52
CA LEU A 813 -25.18 -80.67 -28.29
C LEU A 813 -23.93 -79.76 -28.28
N VAL A 814 -23.83 -78.82 -27.32
CA VAL A 814 -22.64 -77.96 -27.02
C VAL A 814 -22.45 -76.80 -28.03
N TYR A 815 -22.44 -75.50 -27.64
CA TYR A 815 -21.39 -74.86 -26.81
C TYR A 815 -21.78 -73.50 -26.17
N ARG A 816 -21.72 -73.44 -24.84
CA ARG A 816 -21.11 -72.41 -23.95
C ARG A 816 -20.84 -70.94 -24.41
N ALA A 817 -21.31 -70.02 -23.55
CA ALA A 817 -20.51 -69.10 -22.70
C ALA A 817 -20.48 -67.56 -22.92
N LYS A 818 -20.29 -66.87 -21.77
CA LYS A 818 -19.84 -65.48 -21.51
C LYS A 818 -20.76 -64.27 -21.78
N LYS A 819 -21.48 -63.89 -20.71
CA LYS A 819 -21.31 -62.64 -19.94
C LYS A 819 -20.21 -61.64 -20.38
N VAL A 820 -20.58 -60.35 -20.32
CA VAL A 820 -19.86 -59.19 -19.69
C VAL A 820 -18.54 -58.75 -20.36
N ASP A 821 -18.24 -57.44 -20.48
CA ASP A 821 -18.97 -56.24 -20.01
C ASP A 821 -19.95 -55.64 -21.06
#